data_AF-A0A081NSW9-F1
#
_entry.id   AF-A0A081NSW9-F1
#
_cell.length_a   1.000
_cell.length_b   1.000
_cell.length_c   1.000
_cell.angle_alpha   90.00
_cell.angle_beta   90.00
_cell.angle_gamma   90.00
#
_symmetry.space_group_name_H-M   'P 1'
#
loop_
_entity.id
_entity.type
_entity.pdbx_description
1 polymer ?
#
loop_
_entity_poly.entity_id
_entity_poly.type
_entity_poly.pdbx_seq_one_letter_code
_entity_poly.pdbx_strand_id
1 'polypeptide(L)'
;MLNRGQPKPDPKGYLALVLHAHLPYIRHYDRDDYMEERWFYEAMTETYLPFVDLFDRLAAEGIDFRLTFSMTPTLLALCTDPLMQERYAVHLAKLIRLADQEIVRLRGDERFEPLARMYAKRFQKLSRLYEACGRDIVSRFKHYQDLGMLEIVTCAATHGFLPLMRTEEAIRAQIVTAVRDYERHFGRPPRGIWLPECGFTPGVDRVLKSCGIAYFFADSTAVAHATPRPNRELYAPLMTPYGVTAFPRDPESSQQVWSAENGYPGDYDYREYYRDIGWDLGWHDLAEWEHIRPYVLPTHERVNTGIKYYRITGKDGHREPYNPEWARTKAAEHAGNFLFNRQKQAAHWHRHLDRKPIIVSPYDAELFGHWWYEGPLWIEMLCRKLFYDPFELRMVTPSEYLQEYPVADTGKVNESSWGRGASAEVWLQGNNDWIYRHLHEAELRMIRLATKHEHLEEGEGLSASLLKRALNQAARELMLAQSSDWAFIMDSQTVIDYACRRTKDHLGCFRLLCGQIEAQVVNESFVAELEAKDNCFPGIDYRDYVSIHRASPVPLLPDAEHFRQILEETKHGPNVFMLAWEYPPKTVGGLSRAVADLSETLAAQGVIVHVVTSAHDGTPYFEKRGGVYVHRVPVLHSGDTDFYDWTFEMNLAFTDHLIRYKENGGRIDLLHAHDWMVYHTSRELKMSYGLPLVCTIHATEWGRNHGRLNTDLSNRIHRLEWRLTYDSERVFVCSHAMKREVQDLFQQADDKMLVFPNGVKLEEPAEGPADSQEDAKRWFGVQGQRVLVFVGRLVFEKGVQTLLHAMPSILSGAPDTVLFIGGSGPMEDELKRQAAHLGDRVRFTGFIDDGTKAALYRAADVCVIPSLYEPFGIVALEAMKHGCPVVLSDTGGLAELVEHGVDGYKALPGHVESLAWHIGDLLRQPELGRSMAERARLKLERHYALERIAGAVAEQYQERIRSRKPPASGVGS
;
A
#
# COMPACT_ATOMS: atom_id res chain seq x y z
N MET A 1 8.16 -19.36 -47.56
CA MET A 1 9.53 -19.49 -47.00
C MET A 1 10.54 -18.50 -47.62
N LEU A 2 10.14 -17.28 -48.00
CA LEU A 2 11.06 -16.25 -48.51
C LEU A 2 10.77 -14.91 -47.82
N ASN A 3 11.27 -14.73 -46.59
CA ASN A 3 11.52 -13.42 -45.94
C ASN A 3 12.05 -13.51 -44.48
N ARG A 4 12.74 -14.60 -44.10
CA ARG A 4 13.26 -14.76 -42.73
C ARG A 4 14.66 -14.12 -42.48
N GLY A 5 15.15 -13.26 -43.38
CA GLY A 5 16.55 -12.82 -43.32
C GLY A 5 16.90 -11.39 -43.74
N GLN A 6 15.93 -10.53 -44.09
CA GLN A 6 16.21 -9.10 -44.23
C GLN A 6 15.93 -8.38 -42.90
N PRO A 7 16.78 -7.43 -42.47
CA PRO A 7 16.47 -6.60 -41.31
C PRO A 7 15.14 -5.89 -41.59
N LYS A 8 14.11 -6.20 -40.79
CA LYS A 8 12.83 -5.51 -40.88
C LYS A 8 13.10 -4.00 -40.64
N PRO A 9 12.58 -3.11 -41.47
CA PRO A 9 12.76 -1.66 -41.31
C PRO A 9 12.24 -1.20 -39.94
N ASP A 10 12.88 -0.19 -39.37
CA ASP A 10 12.55 0.30 -38.04
C ASP A 10 11.17 1.00 -38.04
N PRO A 11 10.17 0.53 -37.28
CA PRO A 11 8.83 1.11 -37.32
C PRO A 11 8.79 2.47 -36.64
N LYS A 12 7.88 3.35 -37.07
CA LYS A 12 7.69 4.67 -36.44
C LYS A 12 6.94 4.60 -35.12
N GLY A 13 6.13 3.55 -34.90
CA GLY A 13 5.43 3.35 -33.63
C GLY A 13 4.94 1.92 -33.44
N TYR A 14 4.27 1.70 -32.32
CA TYR A 14 3.74 0.41 -31.93
C TYR A 14 2.22 0.42 -31.72
N LEU A 15 1.59 -0.72 -32.02
CA LEU A 15 0.19 -1.00 -31.72
C LEU A 15 0.11 -2.13 -30.69
N ALA A 16 -0.47 -1.86 -29.53
CA ALA A 16 -0.84 -2.88 -28.56
C ALA A 16 -2.36 -3.09 -28.62
N LEU A 17 -2.80 -4.13 -29.32
CA LEU A 17 -4.20 -4.55 -29.34
C LEU A 17 -4.47 -5.43 -28.11
N VAL A 18 -5.40 -5.00 -27.27
CA VAL A 18 -5.69 -5.63 -25.96
C VAL A 18 -7.15 -6.10 -25.97
N LEU A 19 -7.39 -7.37 -25.70
CA LEU A 19 -8.71 -7.99 -25.72
C LEU A 19 -9.06 -8.47 -24.32
N HIS A 20 -10.08 -7.87 -23.70
CA HIS A 20 -10.56 -8.24 -22.38
C HIS A 20 -11.62 -9.33 -22.47
N ALA A 21 -11.26 -10.57 -22.16
CA ALA A 21 -12.15 -11.72 -22.14
C ALA A 21 -12.64 -11.98 -20.71
N HIS A 22 -13.92 -11.74 -20.48
CA HIS A 22 -14.54 -11.84 -19.16
C HIS A 22 -15.95 -12.42 -19.24
N LEU A 23 -16.25 -13.30 -18.29
CA LEU A 23 -17.63 -13.67 -17.94
C LEU A 23 -17.76 -13.76 -16.41
N PRO A 24 -18.90 -13.37 -15.84
CA PRO A 24 -19.23 -13.68 -14.45
C PRO A 24 -19.20 -15.18 -14.22
N TYR A 25 -18.98 -15.59 -12.98
CA TYR A 25 -19.04 -17.00 -12.63
C TYR A 25 -20.49 -17.49 -12.61
N ILE A 26 -20.93 -18.15 -13.68
CA ILE A 26 -22.33 -18.53 -13.97
C ILE A 26 -22.56 -20.05 -14.01
N ARG A 27 -21.73 -20.82 -13.30
CA ARG A 27 -21.84 -22.28 -13.24
C ARG A 27 -22.97 -22.70 -12.29
N HIS A 28 -23.93 -23.50 -12.77
CA HIS A 28 -25.01 -24.08 -11.95
C HIS A 28 -24.94 -25.61 -12.00
N TYR A 29 -24.75 -26.26 -10.86
CA TYR A 29 -24.51 -27.71 -10.80
C TYR A 29 -25.79 -28.56 -10.79
N ASP A 30 -26.93 -27.96 -10.44
CA ASP A 30 -28.18 -28.65 -10.11
C ASP A 30 -29.12 -28.86 -11.31
N ARG A 31 -29.09 -27.95 -12.31
CA ARG A 31 -29.85 -28.07 -13.56
C ARG A 31 -29.05 -27.59 -14.77
N ASP A 32 -29.43 -28.03 -15.96
CA ASP A 32 -28.76 -27.76 -17.24
C ASP A 32 -29.50 -26.79 -18.17
N ASP A 33 -30.53 -26.10 -17.67
CA ASP A 33 -31.41 -25.23 -18.43
C ASP A 33 -31.39 -23.76 -17.99
N TYR A 34 -30.39 -23.34 -17.21
CA TYR A 34 -30.18 -21.94 -16.86
C TYR A 34 -29.86 -21.11 -18.11
N MET A 35 -30.59 -20.01 -18.29
CA MET A 35 -30.43 -19.13 -19.44
C MET A 35 -29.04 -18.49 -19.46
N GLU A 36 -28.51 -18.14 -18.28
CA GLU A 36 -27.27 -17.38 -18.15
C GLU A 36 -26.05 -18.20 -18.58
N GLU A 37 -26.05 -19.53 -18.41
CA GLU A 37 -24.97 -20.39 -18.93
C GLU A 37 -24.81 -20.29 -20.46
N ARG A 38 -25.86 -19.85 -21.18
CA ARG A 38 -25.77 -19.60 -22.62
C ARG A 38 -24.79 -18.49 -22.97
N TRP A 39 -24.55 -17.53 -22.09
CA TRP A 39 -23.52 -16.50 -22.31
C TRP A 39 -22.15 -17.13 -22.51
N PHE A 40 -21.83 -18.16 -21.72
CA PHE A 40 -20.59 -18.94 -21.89
C PHE A 40 -20.58 -19.71 -23.21
N TYR A 41 -21.69 -20.37 -23.57
CA TYR A 41 -21.77 -21.15 -24.81
C TYR A 41 -21.65 -20.27 -26.07
N GLU A 42 -22.27 -19.09 -26.04
CA GLU A 42 -22.23 -18.11 -27.12
C GLU A 42 -20.83 -17.51 -27.25
N ALA A 43 -20.19 -17.08 -26.14
CA ALA A 43 -18.83 -16.57 -26.15
C ALA A 43 -17.81 -17.61 -26.65
N MET A 44 -17.93 -18.87 -26.22
CA MET A 44 -17.08 -19.97 -26.70
C MET A 44 -17.22 -20.19 -28.22
N THR A 45 -18.44 -20.16 -28.74
CA THR A 45 -18.76 -20.48 -30.15
C THR A 45 -18.47 -19.32 -31.10
N GLU A 46 -18.76 -18.09 -30.66
CA GLU A 46 -18.68 -16.91 -31.50
C GLU A 46 -17.35 -16.17 -31.37
N THR A 47 -16.66 -16.29 -30.22
CA THR A 47 -15.43 -15.53 -29.92
C THR A 47 -14.21 -16.43 -29.69
N TYR A 48 -14.18 -17.23 -28.62
CA TYR A 48 -12.92 -17.84 -28.16
C TYR A 48 -12.41 -18.97 -29.06
N LEU A 49 -13.25 -19.93 -29.48
CA LEU A 49 -12.82 -20.95 -30.45
C LEU A 49 -12.48 -20.36 -31.82
N PRO A 50 -13.22 -19.36 -32.34
CA PRO A 50 -12.80 -18.62 -33.54
C PRO A 50 -11.43 -17.95 -33.41
N PHE A 51 -11.06 -17.44 -32.24
CA PHE A 51 -9.70 -16.94 -32.00
C PHE A 51 -8.67 -18.06 -32.01
N VAL A 52 -8.94 -19.21 -31.38
CA VAL A 52 -8.03 -20.37 -31.46
C VAL A 52 -7.83 -20.80 -32.92
N ASP A 53 -8.90 -20.87 -33.72
CA ASP A 53 -8.80 -21.17 -35.15
C ASP A 53 -8.03 -20.10 -35.94
N LEU A 54 -8.17 -18.83 -35.57
CA LEU A 54 -7.41 -17.72 -36.16
C LEU A 54 -5.92 -17.88 -35.86
N PHE A 55 -5.55 -18.14 -34.61
CA PHE A 55 -4.15 -18.31 -34.21
C PHE A 55 -3.53 -19.54 -34.88
N ASP A 56 -4.26 -20.67 -34.94
CA ASP A 56 -3.84 -21.88 -35.65
C ASP A 56 -3.50 -21.57 -37.12
N ARG A 57 -4.33 -20.78 -37.80
CA ARG A 57 -4.10 -20.40 -39.21
C ARG A 57 -2.94 -19.43 -39.38
N LEU A 58 -2.86 -18.36 -38.59
CA LEU A 58 -1.76 -17.40 -38.67
C LEU A 58 -0.41 -18.05 -38.37
N ALA A 59 -0.35 -18.89 -37.34
CA ALA A 59 0.87 -19.60 -36.96
C ALA A 59 1.29 -20.63 -38.01
N ALA A 60 0.34 -21.41 -38.57
CA ALA A 60 0.63 -22.37 -39.64
C ALA A 60 1.19 -21.71 -40.91
N GLU A 61 0.77 -20.48 -41.20
CA GLU A 61 1.27 -19.68 -42.33
C GLU A 61 2.58 -18.93 -42.00
N GLY A 62 3.05 -18.99 -40.75
CA GLY A 62 4.26 -18.32 -40.29
C GLY A 62 4.14 -16.79 -40.20
N ILE A 63 2.92 -16.29 -39.99
CA ILE A 63 2.65 -14.87 -39.75
C ILE A 63 3.02 -14.54 -38.30
N ASP A 64 3.93 -13.60 -38.15
CA ASP A 64 4.42 -13.11 -36.86
C ASP A 64 3.53 -11.96 -36.38
N PHE A 65 2.75 -12.18 -35.32
CA PHE A 65 1.82 -11.20 -34.76
C PHE A 65 1.98 -11.11 -33.22
N ARG A 66 1.45 -10.03 -32.63
CA ARG A 66 1.37 -9.82 -31.18
C ARG A 66 -0.04 -9.38 -30.81
N LEU A 67 -0.65 -10.05 -29.83
CA LEU A 67 -1.92 -9.66 -29.23
C LEU A 67 -1.83 -9.81 -27.71
N THR A 68 -2.52 -8.94 -26.98
CA THR A 68 -2.66 -9.08 -25.52
C THR A 68 -4.08 -9.52 -25.18
N PHE A 69 -4.23 -10.59 -24.40
CA PHE A 69 -5.52 -11.02 -23.86
C PHE A 69 -5.52 -10.81 -22.34
N SER A 70 -6.55 -10.18 -21.81
CA SER A 70 -6.93 -10.34 -20.41
C SER A 70 -7.89 -11.51 -20.33
N MET A 71 -7.57 -12.54 -19.54
CA MET A 71 -8.47 -13.65 -19.27
C MET A 71 -8.79 -13.68 -17.78
N THR A 72 -10.04 -13.41 -17.41
CA THR A 72 -10.39 -13.32 -15.99
C THR A 72 -10.37 -14.69 -15.32
N PRO A 73 -10.01 -14.77 -14.02
CA PRO A 73 -10.00 -16.04 -13.30
C PRO A 73 -11.37 -16.75 -13.30
N THR A 74 -12.48 -16.02 -13.26
CA THR A 74 -13.83 -16.60 -13.43
C THR A 74 -14.03 -17.30 -14.77
N LEU A 75 -13.56 -16.69 -15.87
CA LEU A 75 -13.65 -17.28 -17.21
C LEU A 75 -12.75 -18.52 -17.30
N LEU A 76 -11.54 -18.47 -16.75
CA LEU A 76 -10.63 -19.63 -16.70
C LEU A 76 -11.26 -20.79 -15.92
N ALA A 77 -11.93 -20.49 -14.79
CA ALA A 77 -12.66 -21.49 -14.02
C ALA A 77 -13.78 -22.13 -14.86
N LEU A 78 -14.57 -21.36 -15.61
CA LEU A 78 -15.60 -21.90 -16.51
C LEU A 78 -15.00 -22.75 -17.65
N CYS A 79 -13.91 -22.29 -18.26
CA CYS A 79 -13.28 -23.00 -19.38
C CYS A 79 -12.65 -24.34 -18.99
N THR A 80 -12.25 -24.48 -17.73
CA THR A 80 -11.55 -25.67 -17.20
C THR A 80 -12.42 -26.55 -16.32
N ASP A 81 -13.65 -26.15 -16.02
CA ASP A 81 -14.60 -26.96 -15.27
C ASP A 81 -15.18 -28.10 -16.14
N PRO A 82 -15.06 -29.38 -15.72
CA PRO A 82 -15.52 -30.51 -16.52
C PRO A 82 -17.02 -30.52 -16.83
N LEU A 83 -17.85 -30.01 -15.92
CA LEU A 83 -19.30 -29.93 -16.15
C LEU A 83 -19.60 -28.92 -17.27
N MET A 84 -19.00 -27.74 -17.21
CA MET A 84 -19.15 -26.72 -18.25
C MET A 84 -18.62 -27.19 -19.61
N GLN A 85 -17.51 -27.92 -19.64
CA GLN A 85 -16.95 -28.49 -20.88
C GLN A 85 -17.90 -29.49 -21.54
N GLU A 86 -18.48 -30.40 -20.75
CA GLU A 86 -19.45 -31.38 -21.25
C GLU A 86 -20.73 -30.69 -21.75
N ARG A 87 -21.29 -29.76 -20.98
CA ARG A 87 -22.50 -29.03 -21.37
C ARG A 87 -22.29 -28.22 -22.65
N TYR A 88 -21.13 -27.58 -22.79
CA TYR A 88 -20.80 -26.87 -24.01
C TYR A 88 -20.68 -27.80 -25.22
N ALA A 89 -20.05 -28.98 -25.08
CA ALA A 89 -19.99 -29.98 -26.15
C ALA A 89 -21.40 -30.43 -26.59
N VAL A 90 -22.30 -30.67 -25.63
CA VAL A 90 -23.71 -30.98 -25.90
C VAL A 90 -24.42 -29.83 -26.61
N HIS A 91 -24.22 -28.58 -26.16
CA HIS A 91 -24.77 -27.40 -26.82
C HIS A 91 -24.31 -27.29 -28.27
N LEU A 92 -23.01 -27.45 -28.54
CA LEU A 92 -22.46 -27.37 -29.88
C LEU A 92 -23.00 -28.49 -30.79
N ALA A 93 -23.19 -29.70 -30.25
CA ALA A 93 -23.85 -30.79 -30.97
C ALA A 93 -25.33 -30.48 -31.30
N LYS A 94 -26.06 -29.79 -30.40
CA LYS A 94 -27.42 -29.29 -30.68
C LYS A 94 -27.40 -28.26 -31.81
N LEU A 95 -26.45 -27.32 -31.83
CA LEU A 95 -26.31 -26.33 -32.91
C LEU A 95 -26.01 -26.98 -34.26
N ILE A 96 -25.14 -27.99 -34.30
CA ILE A 96 -24.85 -28.75 -35.54
C ILE A 96 -26.14 -29.40 -36.06
N ARG A 97 -26.91 -30.04 -35.18
CA ARG A 97 -28.19 -30.66 -35.55
C ARG A 97 -29.19 -29.64 -36.11
N LEU A 98 -29.32 -28.49 -35.46
CA LEU A 98 -30.19 -27.40 -35.95
C LEU A 98 -29.74 -26.91 -37.31
N ALA A 99 -28.43 -26.68 -37.51
CA ALA A 99 -27.89 -26.24 -38.80
C ALA A 99 -28.12 -27.28 -39.92
N ASP A 100 -27.99 -28.57 -39.62
CA ASP A 100 -28.29 -29.65 -40.57
C ASP A 100 -29.80 -29.70 -40.92
N GLN A 101 -30.68 -29.46 -39.96
CA GLN A 101 -32.12 -29.36 -40.19
C GLN A 101 -32.48 -28.11 -41.02
N GLU A 102 -31.81 -26.98 -40.78
CA GLU A 102 -31.97 -25.76 -41.56
C GLU A 102 -31.58 -25.95 -43.04
N ILE A 103 -30.53 -26.73 -43.34
CA ILE A 103 -30.18 -27.08 -44.72
C ILE A 103 -31.32 -27.85 -45.40
N VAL A 104 -32.03 -28.71 -44.67
CA VAL A 104 -33.17 -29.45 -45.21
C VAL A 104 -34.38 -28.52 -45.39
N ARG A 105 -34.69 -27.68 -44.40
CA ARG A 105 -35.82 -26.75 -44.42
C ARG A 105 -35.71 -25.74 -45.56
N LEU A 106 -34.51 -25.21 -45.79
CA LEU A 106 -34.21 -24.18 -46.78
C LEU A 106 -33.84 -24.76 -48.15
N ARG A 107 -34.02 -26.06 -48.38
CA ARG A 107 -33.64 -26.70 -49.64
C ARG A 107 -34.32 -26.03 -50.84
N GLY A 108 -33.52 -25.51 -51.76
CA GLY A 108 -33.98 -24.79 -52.94
C GLY A 108 -34.14 -23.28 -52.75
N ASP A 109 -33.94 -22.73 -51.55
CA ASP A 109 -33.83 -21.28 -51.34
C ASP A 109 -32.41 -20.81 -51.66
N GLU A 110 -32.24 -20.19 -52.83
CA GLU A 110 -30.94 -19.70 -53.32
C GLU A 110 -30.30 -18.64 -52.42
N ARG A 111 -31.06 -17.97 -51.56
CA ARG A 111 -30.58 -16.90 -50.68
C ARG A 111 -30.11 -17.44 -49.34
N PHE A 112 -30.86 -18.36 -48.73
CA PHE A 112 -30.63 -18.80 -47.34
C PHE A 112 -30.00 -20.19 -47.21
N GLU A 113 -30.21 -21.12 -48.16
CA GLU A 113 -29.59 -22.45 -48.10
C GLU A 113 -28.05 -22.38 -48.01
N PRO A 114 -27.35 -21.52 -48.78
CA PRO A 114 -25.89 -21.40 -48.66
C PRO A 114 -25.44 -20.95 -47.27
N LEU A 115 -26.22 -20.11 -46.59
CA LEU A 115 -25.92 -19.64 -45.24
C LEU A 115 -26.13 -20.74 -44.19
N ALA A 116 -27.18 -21.56 -44.32
CA ALA A 116 -27.36 -22.74 -43.47
C ALA A 116 -26.17 -23.71 -43.59
N ARG A 117 -25.68 -23.93 -44.83
CA ARG A 117 -24.47 -24.73 -45.09
C ARG A 117 -23.21 -24.10 -44.50
N MET A 118 -23.09 -22.78 -44.51
CA MET A 118 -22.00 -22.05 -43.87
C MET A 118 -21.98 -22.32 -42.36
N TYR A 119 -23.12 -22.18 -41.67
CA TYR A 119 -23.24 -22.44 -40.24
C TYR A 119 -22.93 -23.89 -39.88
N ALA A 120 -23.50 -24.87 -40.60
CA ALA A 120 -23.23 -26.28 -40.37
C ALA A 120 -21.73 -26.59 -40.48
N LYS A 121 -21.07 -26.11 -41.54
CA LYS A 121 -19.62 -26.27 -41.73
C LYS A 121 -18.82 -25.60 -40.62
N ARG A 122 -19.23 -24.41 -40.18
CA ARG A 122 -18.59 -23.68 -39.07
C ARG A 122 -18.70 -24.47 -37.78
N PHE A 123 -19.89 -24.86 -37.34
CA PHE A 123 -20.08 -25.56 -36.08
C PHE A 123 -19.37 -26.93 -36.06
N GLN A 124 -19.39 -27.68 -37.18
CA GLN A 124 -18.62 -28.92 -37.32
C GLN A 124 -17.11 -28.69 -37.25
N LYS A 125 -16.62 -27.54 -37.72
CA LYS A 125 -15.20 -27.16 -37.59
C LYS A 125 -14.86 -26.84 -36.14
N LEU A 126 -15.67 -26.02 -35.48
CA LEU A 126 -15.47 -25.64 -34.07
C LEU A 126 -15.55 -26.86 -33.15
N SER A 127 -16.47 -27.78 -33.39
CA SER A 127 -16.58 -29.02 -32.62
C SER A 127 -15.33 -29.89 -32.76
N ARG A 128 -14.82 -30.06 -33.99
CA ARG A 128 -13.55 -30.78 -34.20
C ARG A 128 -12.37 -30.08 -33.54
N LEU A 129 -12.31 -28.75 -33.58
CA LEU A 129 -11.25 -27.99 -32.93
C LEU A 129 -11.30 -28.14 -31.41
N TYR A 130 -12.49 -28.05 -30.83
CA TYR A 130 -12.71 -28.18 -29.39
C TYR A 130 -12.35 -29.58 -28.87
N GLU A 131 -12.72 -30.63 -29.61
CA GLU A 131 -12.30 -31.99 -29.26
C GLU A 131 -10.79 -32.20 -29.49
N ALA A 132 -10.22 -31.62 -30.55
CA ALA A 132 -8.79 -31.73 -30.84
C ALA A 132 -7.90 -31.07 -29.77
N CYS A 133 -8.40 -30.05 -29.06
CA CYS A 133 -7.71 -29.48 -27.90
C CYS A 133 -8.05 -30.19 -26.58
N GLY A 134 -8.70 -31.35 -26.61
CA GLY A 134 -9.12 -32.07 -25.40
C GLY A 134 -10.13 -31.29 -24.56
N ARG A 135 -10.93 -30.42 -25.20
CA ARG A 135 -11.89 -29.50 -24.58
C ARG A 135 -11.28 -28.43 -23.65
N ASP A 136 -9.96 -28.34 -23.60
CA ASP A 136 -9.22 -27.33 -22.84
C ASP A 136 -8.66 -26.26 -23.79
N ILE A 137 -9.44 -25.18 -23.96
CA ILE A 137 -9.00 -24.03 -24.75
C ILE A 137 -7.91 -23.23 -24.06
N VAL A 138 -7.82 -23.26 -22.72
CA VAL A 138 -6.85 -22.46 -21.95
C VAL A 138 -5.43 -22.94 -22.27
N SER A 139 -5.23 -24.25 -22.38
CA SER A 139 -3.97 -24.83 -22.85
C SER A 139 -3.58 -24.37 -24.26
N ARG A 140 -4.54 -24.09 -25.15
CA ARG A 140 -4.25 -23.55 -26.49
C ARG A 140 -3.82 -22.09 -26.44
N PHE A 141 -4.48 -21.26 -25.61
CA PHE A 141 -4.02 -19.89 -25.36
C PHE A 141 -2.62 -19.86 -24.76
N LYS A 142 -2.36 -20.72 -23.75
CA LYS A 142 -1.03 -20.90 -23.17
C LYS A 142 0.02 -21.26 -24.22
N HIS A 143 -0.29 -22.16 -25.15
CA HIS A 143 0.62 -22.53 -26.23
C HIS A 143 1.06 -21.32 -27.06
N TYR A 144 0.14 -20.43 -27.43
CA TYR A 144 0.48 -19.22 -28.19
C TYR A 144 1.19 -18.15 -27.36
N GLN A 145 0.95 -18.13 -26.04
CA GLN A 145 1.75 -17.34 -25.12
C GLN A 145 3.19 -17.85 -25.04
N ASP A 146 3.39 -19.18 -24.96
CA ASP A 146 4.72 -19.80 -24.93
C ASP A 146 5.51 -19.55 -26.22
N LEU A 147 4.81 -19.43 -27.37
CA LEU A 147 5.40 -19.04 -28.65
C LEU A 147 5.73 -17.54 -28.77
N GLY A 148 5.34 -16.72 -27.79
CA GLY A 148 5.50 -15.26 -27.80
C GLY A 148 4.58 -14.53 -28.77
N MET A 149 3.53 -15.18 -29.29
CA MET A 149 2.52 -14.57 -30.16
C MET A 149 1.43 -13.86 -29.36
N LEU A 150 1.12 -14.38 -28.17
CA LEU A 150 0.19 -13.77 -27.22
C LEU A 150 0.92 -13.32 -25.95
N GLU A 151 0.45 -12.22 -25.38
CA GLU A 151 0.64 -11.93 -23.96
C GLU A 151 -0.70 -12.12 -23.26
N ILE A 152 -0.76 -12.95 -22.22
CA ILE A 152 -1.96 -13.14 -21.42
C ILE A 152 -1.74 -12.43 -20.09
N VAL A 153 -2.63 -11.51 -19.73
CA VAL A 153 -2.67 -10.84 -18.43
C VAL A 153 -3.81 -11.38 -17.57
N THR A 154 -3.69 -11.24 -16.26
CA THR A 154 -4.76 -11.62 -15.32
C THR A 154 -5.73 -10.45 -15.11
N CYS A 155 -6.71 -10.64 -14.22
CA CYS A 155 -7.66 -9.64 -13.74
C CYS A 155 -7.90 -9.86 -12.23
N ALA A 156 -8.67 -9.01 -11.53
CA ALA A 156 -9.14 -9.35 -10.19
C ALA A 156 -9.95 -10.67 -10.21
N ALA A 157 -9.87 -11.48 -9.14
CA ALA A 157 -10.39 -12.84 -9.10
C ALA A 157 -11.82 -12.98 -9.65
N THR A 158 -12.74 -12.13 -9.17
CA THR A 158 -14.15 -12.12 -9.61
C THR A 158 -14.54 -10.88 -10.36
N HIS A 159 -13.57 -10.16 -10.95
CA HIS A 159 -13.81 -8.89 -11.60
C HIS A 159 -14.50 -7.86 -10.67
N GLY A 160 -14.20 -7.90 -9.36
CA GLY A 160 -14.79 -6.96 -8.42
C GLY A 160 -14.28 -5.53 -8.62
N PHE A 161 -15.18 -4.54 -8.61
CA PHE A 161 -14.82 -3.14 -8.87
C PHE A 161 -14.00 -2.56 -7.71
N LEU A 162 -12.67 -2.62 -7.84
CA LEU A 162 -11.70 -2.32 -6.78
C LEU A 162 -11.87 -0.94 -6.13
N PRO A 163 -12.19 0.15 -6.86
CA PRO A 163 -12.36 1.47 -6.24
C PRO A 163 -13.45 1.56 -5.16
N LEU A 164 -14.42 0.64 -5.17
CA LEU A 164 -15.52 0.63 -4.20
C LEU A 164 -15.36 -0.43 -3.10
N MET A 165 -14.26 -1.18 -3.12
CA MET A 165 -13.89 -2.05 -2.00
C MET A 165 -13.38 -1.19 -0.85
N ARG A 166 -13.88 -1.43 0.36
CA ARG A 166 -13.61 -0.54 1.50
C ARG A 166 -12.22 -0.75 2.10
N THR A 167 -11.67 -1.95 1.93
CA THR A 167 -10.45 -2.40 2.62
C THR A 167 -9.38 -2.84 1.63
N GLU A 168 -8.13 -2.53 1.93
CA GLU A 168 -6.99 -2.96 1.11
C GLU A 168 -6.81 -4.48 1.17
N GLU A 169 -7.19 -5.14 2.27
CA GLU A 169 -7.24 -6.59 2.37
C GLU A 169 -8.18 -7.23 1.34
N ALA A 170 -9.36 -6.65 1.10
CA ALA A 170 -10.27 -7.16 0.08
C ALA A 170 -9.70 -7.01 -1.33
N ILE A 171 -9.10 -5.85 -1.63
CA ILE A 171 -8.40 -5.59 -2.90
C ILE A 171 -7.24 -6.57 -3.08
N ARG A 172 -6.42 -6.77 -2.03
CA ARG A 172 -5.30 -7.72 -2.02
C ARG A 172 -5.78 -9.15 -2.24
N ALA A 173 -6.83 -9.59 -1.55
CA ALA A 173 -7.36 -10.94 -1.68
C ALA A 173 -7.83 -11.22 -3.12
N GLN A 174 -8.48 -10.25 -3.77
CA GLN A 174 -8.87 -10.32 -5.18
C GLN A 174 -7.67 -10.48 -6.12
N ILE A 175 -6.60 -9.70 -5.92
CA ILE A 175 -5.41 -9.74 -6.79
C ILE A 175 -4.56 -10.99 -6.53
N VAL A 176 -4.29 -11.34 -5.27
CA VAL A 176 -3.46 -12.50 -4.92
C VAL A 176 -4.12 -13.81 -5.37
N THR A 177 -5.43 -13.94 -5.18
CA THR A 177 -6.18 -15.11 -5.66
C THR A 177 -6.08 -15.23 -7.17
N ALA A 178 -6.18 -14.11 -7.90
CA ALA A 178 -6.03 -14.11 -9.35
C ALA A 178 -4.63 -14.44 -9.84
N VAL A 179 -3.59 -13.98 -9.13
CA VAL A 179 -2.19 -14.33 -9.44
C VAL A 179 -1.98 -15.83 -9.28
N ARG A 180 -2.43 -16.43 -8.16
CA ARG A 180 -2.34 -17.88 -7.93
C ARG A 180 -3.15 -18.68 -8.96
N ASP A 181 -4.33 -18.20 -9.32
CA ASP A 181 -5.18 -18.84 -10.33
C ASP A 181 -4.53 -18.81 -11.72
N TYR A 182 -3.98 -17.66 -12.11
CA TYR A 182 -3.21 -17.51 -13.34
C TYR A 182 -2.00 -18.44 -13.37
N GLU A 183 -1.20 -18.48 -12.30
CA GLU A 183 -0.02 -19.35 -12.20
C GLU A 183 -0.39 -20.83 -12.36
N ARG A 184 -1.52 -21.25 -11.78
CA ARG A 184 -2.05 -22.63 -11.93
C ARG A 184 -2.32 -22.97 -13.40
N HIS A 185 -2.86 -22.04 -14.18
CA HIS A 185 -3.25 -22.27 -15.57
C HIS A 185 -2.09 -22.09 -16.57
N PHE A 186 -1.22 -21.09 -16.36
CA PHE A 186 -0.18 -20.72 -17.33
C PHE A 186 1.24 -21.11 -16.91
N GLY A 187 1.42 -21.61 -15.69
CA GLY A 187 2.71 -22.11 -15.17
C GLY A 187 3.76 -21.02 -14.93
N ARG A 188 3.35 -19.75 -14.87
CA ARG A 188 4.20 -18.57 -14.64
C ARG A 188 3.38 -17.44 -14.00
N PRO A 189 3.99 -16.52 -13.23
CA PRO A 189 3.28 -15.34 -12.73
C PRO A 189 2.85 -14.40 -13.87
N PRO A 190 1.70 -13.71 -13.75
CA PRO A 190 1.30 -12.69 -14.71
C PRO A 190 2.17 -11.44 -14.55
N ARG A 191 2.62 -10.85 -15.67
CA ARG A 191 3.35 -9.57 -15.66
C ARG A 191 2.43 -8.36 -15.64
N GLY A 192 1.28 -8.46 -16.30
CA GLY A 192 0.29 -7.40 -16.37
C GLY A 192 -1.03 -7.82 -15.72
N ILE A 193 -1.85 -6.82 -15.44
CA ILE A 193 -3.24 -7.01 -14.99
C ILE A 193 -4.18 -6.09 -15.77
N TRP A 194 -5.36 -6.59 -16.08
CA TRP A 194 -6.51 -5.77 -16.40
C TRP A 194 -7.24 -5.45 -15.09
N LEU A 195 -7.28 -4.17 -14.69
CA LEU A 195 -8.11 -3.79 -13.56
C LEU A 195 -9.58 -3.87 -14.00
N PRO A 196 -10.48 -4.46 -13.19
CA PRO A 196 -11.90 -4.50 -13.51
C PRO A 196 -12.38 -3.11 -13.89
N GLU A 197 -12.87 -3.00 -15.12
CA GLU A 197 -13.40 -1.75 -15.68
C GLU A 197 -12.39 -0.60 -15.81
N CYS A 198 -11.10 -0.93 -15.91
CA CYS A 198 -10.00 0.02 -15.70
C CYS A 198 -10.17 0.86 -14.41
N GLY A 199 -10.90 0.31 -13.42
CA GLY A 199 -11.23 0.95 -12.16
C GLY A 199 -9.97 1.09 -11.31
N PHE A 200 -9.47 2.31 -11.21
CA PHE A 200 -8.27 2.63 -10.45
C PHE A 200 -8.62 3.64 -9.35
N THR A 201 -8.07 3.42 -8.16
CA THR A 201 -8.00 4.44 -7.09
C THR A 201 -6.58 4.42 -6.50
N PRO A 202 -6.01 5.57 -6.08
CA PRO A 202 -4.67 5.61 -5.50
C PRO A 202 -4.48 4.61 -4.34
N GLY A 203 -3.37 3.89 -4.34
CA GLY A 203 -3.08 2.83 -3.37
C GLY A 203 -3.24 1.42 -3.95
N VAL A 204 -4.09 1.23 -4.97
CA VAL A 204 -4.18 -0.05 -5.69
C VAL A 204 -2.85 -0.44 -6.32
N ASP A 205 -2.10 0.53 -6.84
CA ASP A 205 -0.77 0.34 -7.42
C ASP A 205 0.26 -0.21 -6.43
N ARG A 206 0.19 0.15 -5.15
CA ARG A 206 1.01 -0.47 -4.10
C ARG A 206 0.70 -1.96 -3.94
N VAL A 207 -0.59 -2.32 -3.95
CA VAL A 207 -1.04 -3.72 -3.87
C VAL A 207 -0.61 -4.51 -5.11
N LEU A 208 -0.75 -3.92 -6.29
CA LEU A 208 -0.26 -4.52 -7.53
C LEU A 208 1.24 -4.81 -7.46
N LYS A 209 2.03 -3.84 -6.96
CA LYS A 209 3.48 -4.00 -6.82
C LYS A 209 3.83 -5.15 -5.88
N SER A 210 3.18 -5.25 -4.73
CA SER A 210 3.44 -6.32 -3.75
C SER A 210 3.05 -7.70 -4.26
N CYS A 211 2.12 -7.77 -5.22
CA CYS A 211 1.73 -9.00 -5.91
C CYS A 211 2.60 -9.32 -7.14
N GLY A 212 3.65 -8.55 -7.42
CA GLY A 212 4.55 -8.79 -8.54
C GLY A 212 4.04 -8.32 -9.91
N ILE A 213 2.96 -7.54 -9.95
CA ILE A 213 2.42 -6.98 -11.20
C ILE A 213 3.27 -5.78 -11.64
N ALA A 214 3.68 -5.79 -12.90
CA ALA A 214 4.54 -4.75 -13.49
C ALA A 214 3.75 -3.63 -14.17
N TYR A 215 2.56 -3.94 -14.72
CA TYR A 215 1.75 -2.95 -15.42
C TYR A 215 0.25 -3.23 -15.40
N PHE A 216 -0.55 -2.21 -15.67
CA PHE A 216 -2.00 -2.30 -15.85
C PHE A 216 -2.49 -1.35 -16.96
N PHE A 217 -3.75 -1.51 -17.37
CA PHE A 217 -4.41 -0.62 -18.34
C PHE A 217 -5.29 0.41 -17.63
N ALA A 218 -5.23 1.66 -18.08
CA ALA A 218 -5.93 2.79 -17.46
C ALA A 218 -6.79 3.54 -18.48
N ASP A 219 -7.84 4.20 -17.99
CA ASP A 219 -8.59 5.15 -18.80
C ASP A 219 -7.70 6.33 -19.25
N SER A 220 -8.00 6.89 -20.42
CA SER A 220 -7.24 8.02 -20.97
C SER A 220 -7.21 9.22 -20.02
N THR A 221 -8.31 9.52 -19.34
CA THR A 221 -8.41 10.67 -18.41
C THR A 221 -7.53 10.49 -17.18
N ALA A 222 -7.36 9.25 -16.72
CA ALA A 222 -6.54 8.90 -15.56
C ALA A 222 -5.10 9.37 -15.72
N VAL A 223 -4.55 9.18 -16.92
CA VAL A 223 -3.18 9.54 -17.29
C VAL A 223 -3.11 10.99 -17.77
N ALA A 224 -4.07 11.46 -18.58
CA ALA A 224 -4.11 12.84 -19.07
C ALA A 224 -4.12 13.87 -17.91
N HIS A 225 -4.77 13.53 -16.80
CA HIS A 225 -4.88 14.39 -15.62
C HIS A 225 -3.94 14.00 -14.47
N ALA A 226 -2.98 13.09 -14.71
CA ALA A 226 -2.02 12.68 -13.70
C ALA A 226 -1.17 13.86 -13.18
N THR A 227 -0.64 13.72 -11.96
CA THR A 227 0.18 14.75 -11.31
C THR A 227 1.61 14.26 -11.04
N PRO A 228 2.66 14.89 -11.61
CA PRO A 228 2.61 15.96 -12.61
C PRO A 228 2.06 15.47 -13.95
N ARG A 229 1.65 16.41 -14.81
CA ARG A 229 1.15 16.07 -16.16
C ARG A 229 2.26 15.33 -16.94
N PRO A 230 1.97 14.19 -17.57
CA PRO A 230 2.97 13.41 -18.29
C PRO A 230 3.55 14.18 -19.48
N ASN A 231 4.87 14.06 -19.70
CA ASN A 231 5.56 14.76 -20.78
C ASN A 231 5.28 14.14 -22.16
N ARG A 232 4.80 12.88 -22.18
CA ARG A 232 4.58 12.07 -23.38
C ARG A 232 3.10 11.83 -23.70
N GLU A 233 2.22 12.65 -23.11
CA GLU A 233 0.76 12.58 -23.26
C GLU A 233 0.22 11.15 -23.06
N LEU A 234 -0.61 10.63 -23.98
CA LEU A 234 -1.22 9.28 -23.91
C LEU A 234 -0.45 8.20 -24.70
N TYR A 235 0.68 8.54 -25.32
CA TYR A 235 1.36 7.68 -26.30
C TYR A 235 2.65 7.04 -25.76
N ALA A 236 2.85 7.15 -24.46
CA ALA A 236 3.79 6.36 -23.68
C ALA A 236 3.13 6.05 -22.33
N PRO A 237 3.47 4.92 -21.70
CA PRO A 237 2.92 4.58 -20.42
C PRO A 237 3.50 5.48 -19.30
N LEU A 238 2.77 5.58 -18.19
CA LEU A 238 3.15 6.36 -17.00
C LEU A 238 3.42 5.41 -15.84
N MET A 239 4.58 5.51 -15.21
CA MET A 239 4.90 4.76 -13.99
C MET A 239 4.30 5.45 -12.77
N THR A 240 3.60 4.70 -11.92
CA THR A 240 3.11 5.22 -10.65
C THR A 240 4.26 5.36 -9.64
N PRO A 241 4.09 6.13 -8.54
CA PRO A 241 5.15 6.29 -7.53
C PRO A 241 5.65 4.98 -6.91
N TYR A 242 4.82 3.93 -6.91
CA TYR A 242 5.18 2.61 -6.38
C TYR A 242 5.83 1.68 -7.42
N GLY A 243 6.08 2.17 -8.64
CA GLY A 243 6.82 1.44 -9.67
C GLY A 243 6.01 0.38 -10.41
N VAL A 244 4.71 0.62 -10.60
CA VAL A 244 3.82 -0.12 -11.52
C VAL A 244 3.48 0.80 -12.69
N THR A 245 3.40 0.27 -13.91
CA THR A 245 3.24 1.08 -15.12
C THR A 245 1.80 1.07 -15.64
N ALA A 246 1.21 2.25 -15.84
CA ALA A 246 -0.13 2.42 -16.40
C ALA A 246 -0.07 2.67 -17.91
N PHE A 247 -0.75 1.84 -18.69
CA PHE A 247 -0.95 2.01 -20.13
C PHE A 247 -2.30 2.68 -20.39
N PRO A 248 -2.33 3.97 -20.80
CA PRO A 248 -3.58 4.64 -21.12
C PRO A 248 -4.20 4.09 -22.40
N ARG A 249 -5.53 3.95 -22.44
CA ARG A 249 -6.22 3.65 -23.70
C ARG A 249 -6.13 4.82 -24.68
N ASP A 250 -6.09 4.52 -25.97
CA ASP A 250 -6.14 5.50 -27.04
C ASP A 250 -7.60 5.82 -27.45
N PRO A 251 -8.06 7.08 -27.29
CA PRO A 251 -9.44 7.45 -27.58
C PRO A 251 -9.79 7.36 -29.08
N GLU A 252 -8.83 7.59 -29.98
CA GLU A 252 -9.08 7.57 -31.43
C GLU A 252 -9.40 6.16 -31.93
N SER A 253 -8.64 5.16 -31.48
CA SER A 253 -8.89 3.74 -31.81
C SER A 253 -10.15 3.21 -31.14
N SER A 254 -10.47 3.64 -29.90
CA SER A 254 -11.75 3.30 -29.27
C SER A 254 -12.92 3.80 -30.10
N GLN A 255 -12.92 5.06 -30.54
CA GLN A 255 -14.04 5.63 -31.30
C GLN A 255 -14.31 4.90 -32.62
N GLN A 256 -13.25 4.52 -33.36
CA GLN A 256 -13.39 3.88 -34.68
C GLN A 256 -13.99 2.47 -34.65
N VAL A 257 -13.86 1.77 -33.53
CA VAL A 257 -14.33 0.39 -33.41
C VAL A 257 -15.58 0.32 -32.53
N TRP A 258 -15.63 1.07 -31.42
CA TRP A 258 -16.69 0.96 -30.41
C TRP A 258 -17.90 1.88 -30.66
N SER A 259 -17.80 2.88 -31.54
CA SER A 259 -18.92 3.79 -31.78
C SER A 259 -20.11 3.07 -32.41
N ALA A 260 -21.27 3.11 -31.74
CA ALA A 260 -22.51 2.57 -32.30
C ALA A 260 -23.00 3.33 -33.56
N GLU A 261 -22.59 4.59 -33.72
CA GLU A 261 -22.99 5.42 -34.86
C GLU A 261 -21.98 5.39 -36.02
N ASN A 262 -20.69 5.41 -35.71
CA ASN A 262 -19.61 5.62 -36.68
C ASN A 262 -18.56 4.51 -36.68
N GLY A 263 -18.73 3.49 -35.84
CA GLY A 263 -17.79 2.38 -35.70
C GLY A 263 -17.97 1.33 -36.80
N TYR A 264 -16.90 0.59 -37.08
CA TYR A 264 -16.93 -0.48 -38.08
C TYR A 264 -18.06 -1.51 -37.89
N PRO A 265 -18.40 -1.98 -36.66
CA PRO A 265 -19.43 -3.01 -36.48
C PRO A 265 -20.82 -2.65 -37.03
N GLY A 266 -21.12 -1.36 -37.21
CA GLY A 266 -22.41 -0.88 -37.71
C GLY A 266 -22.57 -0.91 -39.24
N ASP A 267 -21.57 -1.41 -39.98
CA ASP A 267 -21.62 -1.45 -41.45
C ASP A 267 -22.76 -2.32 -41.98
N TYR A 268 -23.39 -1.87 -43.06
CA TYR A 268 -24.58 -2.51 -43.61
C TYR A 268 -24.32 -3.91 -44.19
N ASP A 269 -23.07 -4.23 -44.51
CA ASP A 269 -22.68 -5.54 -45.05
C ASP A 269 -22.39 -6.59 -43.95
N TYR A 270 -22.31 -6.19 -42.68
CA TYR A 270 -22.07 -7.11 -41.55
C TYR A 270 -23.34 -7.80 -41.05
N ARG A 271 -23.15 -8.96 -40.41
CA ARG A 271 -24.23 -9.78 -39.85
C ARG A 271 -25.05 -9.00 -38.83
N GLU A 272 -26.37 -9.00 -38.98
CA GLU A 272 -27.30 -8.41 -38.01
C GLU A 272 -27.35 -9.28 -36.75
N TYR A 273 -27.05 -8.66 -35.60
CA TYR A 273 -27.04 -9.34 -34.31
C TYR A 273 -28.46 -9.62 -33.80
N TYR A 274 -29.41 -8.70 -34.01
CA TYR A 274 -30.74 -8.77 -33.40
C TYR A 274 -31.75 -9.64 -34.17
N ARG A 275 -31.35 -10.28 -35.27
CA ARG A 275 -32.23 -11.13 -36.08
C ARG A 275 -31.76 -12.57 -36.14
N ASP A 276 -32.50 -13.44 -35.47
CA ASP A 276 -32.16 -14.86 -35.27
C ASP A 276 -33.39 -15.75 -35.54
N ILE A 277 -33.16 -16.97 -36.05
CA ILE A 277 -34.24 -17.90 -36.37
C ILE A 277 -35.10 -18.30 -35.16
N GLY A 278 -34.57 -18.18 -33.94
CA GLY A 278 -35.34 -18.35 -32.69
C GLY A 278 -36.46 -17.32 -32.53
N TRP A 279 -36.37 -16.20 -33.22
CA TRP A 279 -37.38 -15.14 -33.28
C TRP A 279 -38.07 -15.04 -34.63
N ASP A 280 -37.46 -15.47 -35.74
CA ASP A 280 -38.10 -15.39 -37.06
C ASP A 280 -39.12 -16.51 -37.30
N LEU A 281 -38.90 -17.73 -36.78
CA LEU A 281 -39.67 -18.93 -37.14
C LEU A 281 -40.84 -19.24 -36.20
N GLY A 282 -41.97 -19.70 -36.75
CA GLY A 282 -43.03 -20.35 -35.98
C GLY A 282 -43.99 -19.43 -35.21
N TRP A 283 -44.08 -18.14 -35.55
CA TRP A 283 -45.13 -17.25 -35.01
C TRP A 283 -46.52 -17.56 -35.57
N HIS A 284 -46.58 -17.99 -36.83
CA HIS A 284 -47.82 -18.24 -37.57
C HIS A 284 -47.83 -19.60 -38.27
N ASP A 285 -46.82 -20.44 -38.04
CA ASP A 285 -46.68 -21.78 -38.61
C ASP A 285 -46.28 -22.79 -37.53
N LEU A 286 -47.12 -23.80 -37.32
CA LEU A 286 -46.92 -24.84 -36.31
C LEU A 286 -45.74 -25.77 -36.66
N ALA A 287 -45.50 -26.04 -37.94
CA ALA A 287 -44.38 -26.89 -38.36
C ALA A 287 -43.04 -26.19 -38.09
N GLU A 288 -42.97 -24.89 -38.33
CA GLU A 288 -41.80 -24.08 -37.96
C GLU A 288 -41.60 -23.98 -36.45
N TRP A 289 -42.69 -23.89 -35.68
CA TRP A 289 -42.61 -23.93 -34.23
C TRP A 289 -42.06 -25.27 -33.72
N GLU A 290 -42.59 -26.40 -34.18
CA GLU A 290 -42.08 -27.73 -33.79
C GLU A 290 -40.63 -27.95 -34.20
N HIS A 291 -40.17 -27.30 -35.26
CA HIS A 291 -38.77 -27.30 -35.69
C HIS A 291 -37.86 -26.55 -34.72
N ILE A 292 -38.26 -25.35 -34.26
CA ILE A 292 -37.40 -24.50 -33.41
C ILE A 292 -37.57 -24.75 -31.91
N ARG A 293 -38.73 -25.28 -31.48
CA ARG A 293 -39.09 -25.53 -30.06
C ARG A 293 -38.02 -26.30 -29.26
N PRO A 294 -37.31 -27.31 -29.81
CA PRO A 294 -36.26 -28.02 -29.07
C PRO A 294 -34.99 -27.19 -28.76
N TYR A 295 -34.87 -25.99 -29.36
CA TYR A 295 -33.67 -25.14 -29.30
C TYR A 295 -33.89 -23.82 -28.56
N VAL A 296 -35.13 -23.56 -28.11
CA VAL A 296 -35.47 -22.46 -27.20
C VAL A 296 -35.46 -22.92 -25.74
N LEU A 297 -35.87 -22.08 -24.78
CA LEU A 297 -35.88 -22.47 -23.36
C LEU A 297 -36.94 -23.55 -23.09
N PRO A 298 -36.75 -24.45 -22.09
CA PRO A 298 -37.75 -25.45 -21.73
C PRO A 298 -39.10 -24.86 -21.27
N THR A 299 -39.08 -23.61 -20.79
CA THR A 299 -40.28 -22.80 -20.49
C THR A 299 -41.03 -22.34 -21.73
N HIS A 300 -40.55 -22.69 -22.93
CA HIS A 300 -41.01 -22.24 -24.26
C HIS A 300 -40.80 -20.74 -24.54
N GLU A 301 -40.03 -20.05 -23.70
CA GLU A 301 -39.57 -18.69 -23.97
C GLU A 301 -38.53 -18.69 -25.10
N ARG A 302 -38.69 -17.77 -26.06
CA ARG A 302 -37.82 -17.65 -27.23
C ARG A 302 -36.49 -17.00 -26.85
N VAL A 303 -35.42 -17.48 -27.48
CA VAL A 303 -34.04 -17.02 -27.31
C VAL A 303 -33.30 -17.09 -28.64
N ASN A 304 -32.16 -16.38 -28.73
CA ASN A 304 -31.28 -16.52 -29.88
C ASN A 304 -30.71 -17.94 -29.95
N THR A 305 -30.76 -18.54 -31.13
CA THR A 305 -30.18 -19.85 -31.42
C THR A 305 -28.72 -19.77 -31.84
N GLY A 306 -28.25 -18.61 -32.31
CA GLY A 306 -26.91 -18.41 -32.88
C GLY A 306 -26.87 -18.55 -34.42
N ILE A 307 -27.98 -18.92 -35.05
CA ILE A 307 -28.12 -18.94 -36.51
C ILE A 307 -28.86 -17.67 -36.96
N LYS A 308 -28.10 -16.75 -37.57
CA LYS A 308 -28.56 -15.41 -37.98
C LYS A 308 -28.29 -15.22 -39.47
N TYR A 309 -29.34 -15.00 -40.26
CA TYR A 309 -29.25 -15.03 -41.73
C TYR A 309 -29.23 -13.67 -42.42
N TYR A 310 -29.31 -12.59 -41.65
CA TYR A 310 -29.50 -11.25 -42.21
C TYR A 310 -28.31 -10.35 -41.93
N ARG A 311 -28.13 -9.33 -42.77
CA ARG A 311 -27.17 -8.24 -42.58
C ARG A 311 -27.85 -6.98 -42.07
N ILE A 312 -27.08 -6.05 -41.52
CA ILE A 312 -27.59 -4.78 -40.95
C ILE A 312 -28.41 -3.97 -41.97
N THR A 313 -28.03 -3.96 -43.25
CA THR A 313 -28.79 -3.40 -44.40
C THR A 313 -28.94 -1.87 -44.42
N GLY A 314 -29.44 -1.28 -43.35
CA GLY A 314 -29.81 0.13 -43.25
C GLY A 314 -30.58 0.45 -41.97
N LYS A 315 -30.98 1.71 -41.80
CA LYS A 315 -31.63 2.22 -40.57
C LYS A 315 -33.16 2.11 -40.57
N ASP A 316 -33.78 1.70 -41.68
CA ASP A 316 -35.22 1.67 -41.93
C ASP A 316 -35.92 0.37 -41.50
N GLY A 317 -35.25 -0.47 -40.72
CA GLY A 317 -35.79 -1.73 -40.17
C GLY A 317 -35.91 -2.88 -41.17
N HIS A 318 -35.78 -2.61 -42.47
CA HIS A 318 -35.64 -3.66 -43.49
C HIS A 318 -34.29 -4.36 -43.37
N ARG A 319 -34.27 -5.68 -43.62
CA ARG A 319 -33.08 -6.53 -43.47
C ARG A 319 -32.99 -7.53 -44.61
N GLU A 320 -31.87 -7.48 -45.32
CA GLU A 320 -31.53 -8.35 -46.45
C GLU A 320 -30.71 -9.58 -46.02
N PRO A 321 -30.70 -10.65 -46.83
CA PRO A 321 -29.85 -11.81 -46.58
C PRO A 321 -28.37 -11.43 -46.43
N TYR A 322 -27.70 -12.06 -45.47
CA TYR A 322 -26.28 -11.87 -45.22
C TYR A 322 -25.43 -12.43 -46.37
N ASN A 323 -24.37 -11.71 -46.75
CA ASN A 323 -23.42 -12.17 -47.76
C ASN A 323 -22.00 -12.24 -47.14
N PRO A 324 -21.47 -13.45 -46.88
CA PRO A 324 -20.17 -13.62 -46.24
C PRO A 324 -19.00 -13.03 -47.04
N GLU A 325 -19.09 -12.93 -48.36
CA GLU A 325 -18.01 -12.40 -49.20
C GLU A 325 -17.98 -10.87 -49.18
N TRP A 326 -19.14 -10.22 -49.14
CA TRP A 326 -19.24 -8.77 -48.95
C TRP A 326 -18.69 -8.39 -47.58
N ALA A 327 -19.12 -9.10 -46.54
CA ALA A 327 -18.65 -8.92 -45.18
C ALA A 327 -17.13 -9.14 -45.06
N ARG A 328 -16.57 -10.15 -45.74
CA ARG A 328 -15.10 -10.38 -45.82
C ARG A 328 -14.37 -9.21 -46.48
N THR A 329 -14.89 -8.73 -47.60
CA THR A 329 -14.31 -7.58 -48.32
C THR A 329 -14.31 -6.35 -47.44
N LYS A 330 -15.45 -6.09 -46.78
CA LYS A 330 -15.61 -4.97 -45.84
C LYS A 330 -14.67 -5.05 -44.64
N ALA A 331 -14.51 -6.23 -44.05
CA ALA A 331 -13.57 -6.45 -42.95
C ALA A 331 -12.12 -6.14 -43.39
N ALA A 332 -11.73 -6.52 -44.60
CA ALA A 332 -10.41 -6.21 -45.15
C ALA A 332 -10.23 -4.69 -45.43
N GLU A 333 -11.26 -4.01 -45.91
CA GLU A 333 -11.28 -2.54 -46.08
C GLU A 333 -11.14 -1.83 -44.74
N HIS A 334 -11.94 -2.23 -43.74
CA HIS A 334 -11.92 -1.65 -42.39
C HIS A 334 -10.60 -1.90 -41.68
N ALA A 335 -9.99 -3.08 -41.82
CA ALA A 335 -8.66 -3.36 -41.29
C ALA A 335 -7.59 -2.46 -41.95
N GLY A 336 -7.70 -2.22 -43.26
CA GLY A 336 -6.84 -1.28 -43.98
C GLY A 336 -7.03 0.17 -43.52
N ASN A 337 -8.28 0.60 -43.31
CA ASN A 337 -8.59 1.93 -42.79
C ASN A 337 -8.03 2.15 -41.39
N PHE A 338 -8.24 1.18 -40.48
CA PHE A 338 -7.69 1.23 -39.13
C PHE A 338 -6.16 1.33 -39.15
N LEU A 339 -5.51 0.45 -39.93
CA LEU A 339 -4.04 0.48 -40.09
C LEU A 339 -3.56 1.85 -40.59
N PHE A 340 -4.16 2.38 -41.65
CA PHE A 340 -3.79 3.68 -42.20
C PHE A 340 -3.88 4.82 -41.17
N ASN A 341 -4.95 4.83 -40.38
CA ASN A 341 -5.14 5.86 -39.34
C ASN A 341 -4.12 5.71 -38.21
N ARG A 342 -3.84 4.49 -37.76
CA ARG A 342 -2.83 4.21 -36.72
C ARG A 342 -1.41 4.50 -37.21
N GLN A 343 -1.09 4.23 -38.48
CA GLN A 343 0.18 4.60 -39.10
C GLN A 343 0.36 6.13 -39.10
N LYS A 344 -0.67 6.89 -39.48
CA LYS A 344 -0.64 8.36 -39.42
C LYS A 344 -0.45 8.87 -37.99
N GLN A 345 -1.17 8.30 -37.03
CA GLN A 345 -1.07 8.65 -35.62
C GLN A 345 0.35 8.38 -35.09
N ALA A 346 0.89 7.19 -35.35
CA ALA A 346 2.26 6.83 -34.99
C ALA A 346 3.30 7.76 -35.63
N ALA A 347 3.18 8.04 -36.93
CA ALA A 347 4.10 8.93 -37.64
C ALA A 347 4.04 10.38 -37.15
N HIS A 348 2.88 10.84 -36.68
CA HIS A 348 2.73 12.15 -36.05
C HIS A 348 3.49 12.20 -34.72
N TRP A 349 3.17 11.29 -33.78
CA TRP A 349 3.75 11.30 -32.44
C TRP A 349 5.23 10.91 -32.40
N HIS A 350 5.69 10.08 -33.33
CA HIS A 350 7.11 9.74 -33.47
C HIS A 350 8.00 10.99 -33.64
N ARG A 351 7.48 12.09 -34.20
CA ARG A 351 8.21 13.35 -34.37
C ARG A 351 8.27 14.21 -33.10
N HIS A 352 7.39 13.93 -32.14
CA HIS A 352 7.18 14.74 -30.94
C HIS A 352 7.69 14.05 -29.67
N LEU A 353 7.90 12.74 -29.70
CA LEU A 353 8.34 11.95 -28.56
C LEU A 353 9.83 11.59 -28.68
N ASP A 354 10.48 11.39 -27.55
CA ASP A 354 11.86 10.90 -27.45
C ASP A 354 11.99 9.38 -27.66
N ARG A 355 10.88 8.71 -27.96
CA ARG A 355 10.75 7.27 -28.19
C ARG A 355 9.63 6.98 -29.17
N LYS A 356 9.56 5.74 -29.65
CA LYS A 356 8.44 5.30 -30.50
C LYS A 356 7.13 5.32 -29.70
N PRO A 357 6.06 5.99 -30.18
CA PRO A 357 4.76 5.97 -29.53
C PRO A 357 4.20 4.55 -29.48
N ILE A 358 3.48 4.23 -28.41
CA ILE A 358 2.63 3.05 -28.31
C ILE A 358 1.16 3.48 -28.33
N ILE A 359 0.39 2.90 -29.24
CA ILE A 359 -1.06 3.08 -29.33
C ILE A 359 -1.70 1.86 -28.70
N VAL A 360 -2.35 2.05 -27.55
CA VAL A 360 -2.99 0.97 -26.79
C VAL A 360 -4.47 0.97 -27.12
N SER A 361 -4.94 -0.09 -27.77
CA SER A 361 -6.33 -0.23 -28.25
C SER A 361 -7.01 -1.38 -27.50
N PRO A 362 -7.59 -1.13 -26.32
CA PRO A 362 -8.31 -2.13 -25.55
C PRO A 362 -9.78 -2.22 -25.96
N TYR A 363 -10.31 -3.45 -25.98
CA TYR A 363 -11.70 -3.77 -26.32
C TYR A 363 -12.15 -5.03 -25.56
N ASP A 364 -13.44 -5.18 -25.32
CA ASP A 364 -14.00 -6.48 -24.90
C ASP A 364 -13.76 -7.53 -25.98
N ALA A 365 -13.34 -8.73 -25.59
CA ALA A 365 -13.04 -9.81 -26.52
C ALA A 365 -14.31 -10.24 -27.27
N GLU A 366 -15.45 -10.25 -26.57
CA GLU A 366 -16.76 -10.64 -27.08
C GLU A 366 -17.30 -9.64 -28.11
N LEU A 367 -16.71 -8.44 -28.22
CA LEU A 367 -16.96 -7.60 -29.39
C LEU A 367 -16.62 -8.36 -30.68
N PHE A 368 -15.50 -9.07 -30.69
CA PHE A 368 -14.98 -9.74 -31.87
C PHE A 368 -15.53 -11.16 -32.00
N GLY A 369 -16.69 -11.24 -32.66
CA GLY A 369 -17.29 -12.49 -33.11
C GLY A 369 -18.72 -12.64 -32.61
N HIS A 370 -18.99 -12.24 -31.37
CA HIS A 370 -20.32 -12.28 -30.81
C HIS A 370 -21.15 -11.06 -31.24
N TRP A 371 -20.79 -9.86 -30.75
CA TRP A 371 -21.48 -8.62 -31.12
C TRP A 371 -21.19 -8.21 -32.57
N TRP A 372 -19.92 -8.27 -32.98
CA TRP A 372 -19.48 -8.06 -34.36
C TRP A 372 -18.95 -9.37 -34.95
N TYR A 373 -19.79 -10.05 -35.74
CA TYR A 373 -19.51 -11.40 -36.23
C TYR A 373 -18.20 -11.56 -37.00
N GLU A 374 -17.86 -10.54 -37.79
CA GLU A 374 -16.66 -10.49 -38.60
C GLU A 374 -15.43 -9.99 -37.84
N GLY A 375 -15.55 -9.67 -36.55
CA GLY A 375 -14.46 -9.16 -35.74
C GLY A 375 -13.17 -10.00 -35.78
N PRO A 376 -13.22 -11.34 -35.61
CA PRO A 376 -12.02 -12.18 -35.73
C PRO A 376 -11.42 -12.12 -37.13
N LEU A 377 -12.26 -12.04 -38.17
CA LEU A 377 -11.80 -11.88 -39.56
C LEU A 377 -11.11 -10.53 -39.76
N TRP A 378 -11.64 -9.45 -39.18
CA TRP A 378 -11.00 -8.14 -39.20
C TRP A 378 -9.63 -8.15 -38.49
N ILE A 379 -9.52 -8.79 -37.31
CA ILE A 379 -8.24 -8.95 -36.61
C ILE A 379 -7.25 -9.74 -37.48
N GLU A 380 -7.71 -10.83 -38.09
CA GLU A 380 -6.87 -11.62 -39.00
C GLU A 380 -6.33 -10.76 -40.15
N MET A 381 -7.20 -9.98 -40.80
CA MET A 381 -6.81 -9.07 -41.88
C MET A 381 -5.83 -8.00 -41.41
N LEU A 382 -6.02 -7.47 -40.21
CA LEU A 382 -5.13 -6.49 -39.60
C LEU A 382 -3.74 -7.10 -39.32
N CYS A 383 -3.67 -8.28 -38.69
CA CYS A 383 -2.41 -9.00 -38.45
C CYS A 383 -1.68 -9.29 -39.76
N ARG A 384 -2.39 -9.77 -40.79
CA ARG A 384 -1.83 -10.03 -42.13
C ARG A 384 -1.24 -8.77 -42.76
N LYS A 385 -2.00 -7.66 -42.74
CA LYS A 385 -1.53 -6.38 -43.31
C LYS A 385 -0.30 -5.85 -42.59
N LEU A 386 -0.29 -5.85 -41.25
CA LEU A 386 0.86 -5.42 -40.44
C LEU A 386 2.10 -6.30 -40.64
N PHE A 387 1.92 -7.59 -40.87
CA PHE A 387 3.03 -8.50 -41.15
C PHE A 387 3.68 -8.24 -42.51
N TYR A 388 2.88 -7.98 -43.55
CA TYR A 388 3.39 -7.72 -44.91
C TYR A 388 3.80 -6.25 -45.15
N ASP A 389 3.28 -5.30 -44.37
CA ASP A 389 3.59 -3.86 -44.46
C ASP A 389 3.99 -3.27 -43.08
N PRO A 390 5.16 -3.66 -42.51
CA PRO A 390 5.55 -3.27 -41.16
C PRO A 390 6.24 -1.90 -41.07
N PHE A 391 6.39 -1.16 -42.17
CA PHE A 391 7.33 -0.03 -42.28
C PHE A 391 7.01 1.13 -41.32
N GLU A 392 5.73 1.37 -41.03
CA GLU A 392 5.28 2.52 -40.25
C GLU A 392 4.81 2.14 -38.84
N LEU A 393 4.24 0.93 -38.68
CA LEU A 393 3.60 0.48 -37.45
C LEU A 393 3.84 -1.01 -37.26
N ARG A 394 4.17 -1.43 -36.03
CA ARG A 394 4.36 -2.84 -35.67
C ARG A 394 3.51 -3.20 -34.45
N MET A 395 2.96 -4.42 -34.42
CA MET A 395 2.32 -4.92 -33.19
C MET A 395 3.37 -5.16 -32.10
N VAL A 396 3.02 -4.89 -30.85
CA VAL A 396 3.87 -5.14 -29.68
C VAL A 396 3.00 -5.59 -28.51
N THR A 397 3.56 -6.41 -27.62
CA THR A 397 2.93 -6.60 -26.31
C THR A 397 3.41 -5.53 -25.32
N PRO A 398 2.63 -5.15 -24.29
CA PRO A 398 3.08 -4.21 -23.29
C PRO A 398 4.40 -4.63 -22.62
N SER A 399 4.58 -5.93 -22.35
CA SER A 399 5.84 -6.46 -21.81
C SER A 399 7.05 -6.26 -22.71
N GLU A 400 6.89 -6.48 -24.03
CA GLU A 400 7.95 -6.22 -25.02
C GLU A 400 8.28 -4.73 -25.10
N TYR A 401 7.26 -3.86 -25.03
CA TYR A 401 7.47 -2.42 -25.02
C TYR A 401 8.25 -1.95 -23.78
N LEU A 402 7.93 -2.46 -22.59
CA LEU A 402 8.69 -2.14 -21.37
C LEU A 402 10.11 -2.71 -21.37
N GLN A 403 10.38 -3.77 -22.13
CA GLN A 403 11.75 -4.26 -22.33
C GLN A 403 12.56 -3.32 -23.23
N GLU A 404 11.95 -2.76 -24.27
CA GLU A 404 12.59 -1.76 -25.14
C GLU A 404 12.76 -0.41 -24.43
N TYR A 405 11.77 0.00 -23.63
CA TYR A 405 11.76 1.27 -22.90
C TYR A 405 11.51 1.08 -21.40
N PRO A 406 12.54 0.68 -20.62
CA PRO A 406 12.38 0.36 -19.20
C PRO A 406 12.12 1.58 -18.30
N VAL A 407 12.40 2.79 -18.79
CA VAL A 407 12.18 4.04 -18.04
C VAL A 407 10.93 4.74 -18.56
N ALA A 408 9.95 4.98 -17.69
CA ALA A 408 8.77 5.79 -17.97
C ALA A 408 8.77 7.07 -17.10
N ASP A 409 7.99 8.07 -17.50
CA ASP A 409 7.69 9.20 -16.60
C ASP A 409 7.07 8.66 -15.31
N THR A 410 7.29 9.35 -14.19
CA THR A 410 6.66 8.99 -12.91
C THR A 410 5.61 10.02 -12.55
N GLY A 411 4.40 9.58 -12.21
CA GLY A 411 3.31 10.47 -11.84
C GLY A 411 2.17 9.75 -11.11
N LYS A 412 1.41 10.51 -10.32
CA LYS A 412 0.22 10.02 -9.61
C LYS A 412 -0.96 9.95 -10.59
N VAL A 413 -1.43 8.74 -10.86
CA VAL A 413 -2.63 8.47 -11.67
C VAL A 413 -3.87 8.79 -10.85
N ASN A 414 -4.86 9.45 -11.44
CA ASN A 414 -6.10 9.80 -10.74
C ASN A 414 -7.09 8.63 -10.68
N GLU A 415 -8.02 8.72 -9.73
CA GLU A 415 -9.16 7.81 -9.70
C GLU A 415 -9.95 7.90 -11.01
N SER A 416 -10.28 6.75 -11.57
CA SER A 416 -10.94 6.66 -12.87
C SER A 416 -11.52 5.27 -13.11
N SER A 417 -12.38 5.17 -14.13
CA SER A 417 -12.75 3.93 -14.77
C SER A 417 -12.85 4.17 -16.28
N TRP A 418 -12.96 3.12 -17.08
CA TRP A 418 -13.31 3.26 -18.50
C TRP A 418 -14.84 3.36 -18.75
N GLY A 419 -15.64 3.40 -17.67
CA GLY A 419 -17.09 3.48 -17.71
C GLY A 419 -17.63 4.91 -17.96
N ARG A 420 -18.92 5.09 -17.66
CA ARG A 420 -19.62 6.37 -17.85
C ARG A 420 -18.95 7.50 -17.07
N GLY A 421 -18.68 8.61 -17.77
CA GLY A 421 -18.03 9.79 -17.17
C GLY A 421 -16.59 9.57 -16.67
N ALA A 422 -15.94 8.47 -17.08
CA ALA A 422 -14.64 8.03 -16.55
C ALA A 422 -14.61 7.88 -15.01
N SER A 423 -15.75 7.47 -14.42
CA SER A 423 -15.98 7.46 -12.98
C SER A 423 -16.63 6.16 -12.50
N ALA A 424 -16.93 6.05 -11.21
CA ALA A 424 -17.64 4.92 -10.64
C ALA A 424 -19.16 4.90 -10.93
N GLU A 425 -19.71 5.85 -11.70
CA GLU A 425 -21.16 6.08 -11.90
C GLU A 425 -21.95 4.81 -12.27
N VAL A 426 -21.39 3.94 -13.11
CA VAL A 426 -22.06 2.68 -13.52
C VAL A 426 -22.25 1.74 -12.34
N TRP A 427 -21.28 1.68 -11.42
CA TRP A 427 -21.29 0.74 -10.29
C TRP A 427 -21.83 1.37 -9.01
N LEU A 428 -21.78 2.70 -8.85
CA LEU A 428 -22.31 3.40 -7.68
C LEU A 428 -23.33 4.47 -8.06
N GLN A 429 -24.61 4.09 -7.98
CA GLN A 429 -25.75 4.98 -8.19
C GLN A 429 -27.02 4.39 -7.55
N GLY A 430 -28.15 5.11 -7.62
CA GLY A 430 -29.34 4.79 -6.83
C GLY A 430 -30.03 3.43 -7.10
N ASN A 431 -29.71 2.72 -8.18
CA ASN A 431 -30.28 1.39 -8.46
C ASN A 431 -29.42 0.23 -7.92
N ASN A 432 -28.15 0.46 -7.60
CA ASN A 432 -27.20 -0.57 -7.16
C ASN A 432 -26.46 -0.22 -5.87
N ASP A 433 -26.53 1.02 -5.37
CA ASP A 433 -25.87 1.49 -4.13
C ASP A 433 -26.17 0.63 -2.89
N TRP A 434 -27.36 0.03 -2.84
CA TRP A 434 -27.84 -0.78 -1.73
C TRP A 434 -26.97 -2.01 -1.43
N ILE A 435 -26.18 -2.49 -2.40
CA ILE A 435 -25.31 -3.66 -2.23
C ILE A 435 -24.10 -3.34 -1.34
N TYR A 436 -23.54 -2.13 -1.43
CA TYR A 436 -22.21 -1.83 -0.88
C TYR A 436 -22.16 -1.88 0.64
N ARG A 437 -23.21 -1.43 1.34
CA ARG A 437 -23.26 -1.57 2.80
C ARG A 437 -23.13 -3.03 3.27
N HIS A 438 -23.66 -3.97 2.48
CA HIS A 438 -23.61 -5.40 2.80
C HIS A 438 -22.27 -6.01 2.38
N LEU A 439 -21.71 -5.59 1.25
CA LEU A 439 -20.36 -5.99 0.83
C LEU A 439 -19.31 -5.50 1.84
N HIS A 440 -19.37 -4.25 2.27
CA HIS A 440 -18.45 -3.68 3.25
C HIS A 440 -18.58 -4.32 4.63
N GLU A 441 -19.79 -4.67 5.07
CA GLU A 441 -20.01 -5.45 6.30
C GLU A 441 -19.35 -6.84 6.18
N ALA A 442 -19.55 -7.51 5.04
CA ALA A 442 -19.00 -8.82 4.77
C ALA A 442 -17.46 -8.81 4.68
N GLU A 443 -16.87 -7.79 4.05
CA GLU A 443 -15.41 -7.55 4.03
C GLU A 443 -14.83 -7.48 5.44
N LEU A 444 -15.38 -6.60 6.28
CA LEU A 444 -14.91 -6.43 7.66
C LEU A 444 -15.09 -7.70 8.50
N ARG A 445 -16.17 -8.46 8.27
CA ARG A 445 -16.41 -9.72 8.96
C ARG A 445 -15.42 -10.81 8.51
N MET A 446 -15.14 -10.90 7.21
CA MET A 446 -14.16 -11.84 6.67
C MET A 446 -12.76 -11.55 7.22
N ILE A 447 -12.33 -10.29 7.24
CA ILE A 447 -11.03 -9.88 7.79
C ILE A 447 -10.94 -10.25 9.27
N ARG A 448 -12.01 -10.00 10.05
CA ARG A 448 -12.06 -10.34 11.48
C ARG A 448 -11.89 -11.84 11.71
N LEU A 449 -12.61 -12.67 10.95
CA LEU A 449 -12.54 -14.13 11.09
C LEU A 449 -11.20 -14.68 10.60
N ALA A 450 -10.71 -14.21 9.46
CA ALA A 450 -9.39 -14.56 8.95
C ALA A 450 -8.28 -14.17 9.92
N THR A 451 -8.35 -12.99 10.55
CA THR A 451 -7.34 -12.52 11.51
C THR A 451 -7.39 -13.29 12.84
N LYS A 452 -8.58 -13.74 13.28
CA LYS A 452 -8.77 -14.49 14.53
C LYS A 452 -8.66 -16.01 14.39
N HIS A 453 -8.27 -16.52 13.22
CA HIS A 453 -8.32 -17.96 12.94
C HIS A 453 -7.55 -18.82 13.95
N GLU A 454 -6.38 -18.39 14.42
CA GLU A 454 -5.57 -19.15 15.41
C GLU A 454 -6.35 -19.39 16.71
N HIS A 455 -7.07 -18.39 17.23
CA HIS A 455 -7.92 -18.56 18.41
C HIS A 455 -9.14 -19.45 18.16
N LEU A 456 -9.62 -19.51 16.91
CA LEU A 456 -10.71 -20.40 16.52
C LEU A 456 -10.24 -21.86 16.36
N GLU A 457 -8.96 -22.08 16.02
CA GLU A 457 -8.34 -23.41 15.95
C GLU A 457 -8.10 -24.04 17.33
N GLU A 458 -7.90 -23.24 18.38
CA GLU A 458 -7.68 -23.71 19.75
C GLU A 458 -8.98 -24.11 20.49
N GLY A 459 -10.16 -23.84 19.92
CA GLY A 459 -11.45 -24.18 20.51
C GLY A 459 -11.78 -25.68 20.47
N GLU A 460 -12.42 -26.21 21.52
CA GLU A 460 -12.79 -27.65 21.61
C GLU A 460 -13.85 -28.10 20.58
N GLY A 461 -14.47 -27.18 19.83
CA GLY A 461 -15.65 -27.46 18.99
C GLY A 461 -15.39 -27.70 17.50
N LEU A 462 -14.23 -27.32 16.93
CA LEU A 462 -14.03 -27.32 15.47
C LEU A 462 -12.65 -27.85 15.05
N SER A 463 -12.60 -28.80 14.10
CA SER A 463 -11.31 -29.24 13.57
C SER A 463 -10.67 -28.14 12.68
N ALA A 464 -9.35 -27.97 12.77
CA ALA A 464 -8.60 -27.00 11.96
C ALA A 464 -8.83 -27.19 10.44
N SER A 465 -9.00 -28.44 9.99
CA SER A 465 -9.31 -28.76 8.58
C SER A 465 -10.67 -28.22 8.16
N LEU A 466 -11.71 -28.45 8.97
CA LEU A 466 -13.06 -27.96 8.68
C LEU A 466 -13.14 -26.43 8.77
N LEU A 467 -12.46 -25.82 9.74
CA LEU A 467 -12.35 -24.37 9.87
C LEU A 467 -11.77 -23.75 8.59
N LYS A 468 -10.63 -24.28 8.14
CA LYS A 468 -9.96 -23.82 6.92
C LYS A 468 -10.87 -23.93 5.70
N ARG A 469 -11.55 -25.06 5.51
CA ARG A 469 -12.51 -25.25 4.41
C ARG A 469 -13.64 -24.24 4.46
N ALA A 470 -14.23 -24.04 5.64
CA ALA A 470 -15.33 -23.10 5.84
C ALA A 470 -14.91 -21.64 5.60
N LEU A 471 -13.74 -21.22 6.10
CA LEU A 471 -13.19 -19.88 5.87
C LEU A 471 -12.84 -19.66 4.39
N ASN A 472 -12.28 -20.66 3.72
CA ASN A 472 -12.02 -20.59 2.29
C ASN A 472 -13.32 -20.49 1.47
N GLN A 473 -14.36 -21.26 1.81
CA GLN A 473 -15.64 -21.13 1.15
C GLN A 473 -16.29 -19.76 1.42
N ALA A 474 -16.22 -19.26 2.66
CA ALA A 474 -16.70 -17.90 2.98
C ALA A 474 -15.95 -16.84 2.15
N ALA A 475 -14.64 -16.95 1.99
CA ALA A 475 -13.87 -16.07 1.11
C ALA A 475 -14.36 -16.14 -0.35
N ARG A 476 -14.66 -17.34 -0.88
CA ARG A 476 -15.24 -17.50 -2.23
C ARG A 476 -16.60 -16.81 -2.35
N GLU A 477 -17.51 -17.04 -1.40
CA GLU A 477 -18.84 -16.41 -1.41
C GLU A 477 -18.74 -14.88 -1.39
N LEU A 478 -17.85 -14.31 -0.58
CA LEU A 478 -17.62 -12.87 -0.55
C LEU A 478 -17.10 -12.36 -1.91
N MET A 479 -16.09 -13.01 -2.48
CA MET A 479 -15.56 -12.61 -3.79
C MET A 479 -16.62 -12.68 -4.88
N LEU A 480 -17.42 -13.75 -4.91
CA LEU A 480 -18.51 -13.91 -5.89
C LEU A 480 -19.59 -12.83 -5.72
N ALA A 481 -19.91 -12.44 -4.49
CA ALA A 481 -20.82 -11.32 -4.22
C ALA A 481 -20.25 -9.96 -4.66
N GLN A 482 -18.91 -9.81 -4.65
CA GLN A 482 -18.21 -8.58 -5.00
C GLN A 482 -18.03 -8.33 -6.51
N SER A 483 -18.46 -9.26 -7.39
CA SER A 483 -18.31 -9.05 -8.84
C SER A 483 -18.98 -7.74 -9.29
N SER A 484 -18.27 -6.97 -10.14
CA SER A 484 -18.81 -5.74 -10.75
C SER A 484 -19.99 -6.02 -11.70
N ASP A 485 -20.07 -7.24 -12.24
CA ASP A 485 -21.11 -7.68 -13.18
C ASP A 485 -22.50 -7.44 -12.63
N TRP A 486 -22.70 -7.68 -11.33
CA TRP A 486 -24.01 -7.55 -10.70
C TRP A 486 -24.50 -6.10 -10.70
N ALA A 487 -23.62 -5.16 -10.35
CA ALA A 487 -23.95 -3.74 -10.37
C ALA A 487 -24.12 -3.21 -11.81
N PHE A 488 -23.32 -3.72 -12.75
CA PHE A 488 -23.43 -3.40 -14.18
C PHE A 488 -24.76 -3.89 -14.78
N ILE A 489 -25.18 -5.12 -14.47
CA ILE A 489 -26.47 -5.68 -14.94
C ILE A 489 -27.65 -4.89 -14.36
N MET A 490 -27.55 -4.43 -13.10
CA MET A 490 -28.55 -3.56 -12.49
C MET A 490 -28.63 -2.18 -13.18
N ASP A 491 -27.50 -1.61 -13.60
CA ASP A 491 -27.47 -0.36 -14.39
C ASP A 491 -28.03 -0.53 -15.80
N SER A 492 -27.61 -1.57 -16.51
CA SER A 492 -28.02 -1.85 -17.90
C SER A 492 -29.48 -2.28 -18.04
N GLN A 493 -30.18 -2.58 -16.94
CA GLN A 493 -31.57 -3.02 -16.90
C GLN A 493 -31.88 -4.27 -17.75
N THR A 494 -30.93 -5.19 -17.85
CA THR A 494 -31.05 -6.40 -18.68
C THR A 494 -31.74 -7.54 -17.91
N VAL A 495 -31.05 -8.17 -16.96
CA VAL A 495 -31.58 -9.28 -16.12
C VAL A 495 -31.45 -8.95 -14.62
N ILE A 496 -32.10 -7.87 -14.20
CA ILE A 496 -31.98 -7.28 -12.85
C ILE A 496 -32.26 -8.31 -11.74
N ASP A 497 -33.31 -9.13 -11.91
CA ASP A 497 -33.70 -10.12 -10.91
C ASP A 497 -32.62 -11.18 -10.70
N TYR A 498 -31.91 -11.57 -11.77
CA TYR A 498 -30.80 -12.51 -11.68
C TYR A 498 -29.64 -11.90 -10.90
N ALA A 499 -29.19 -10.69 -11.26
CA ALA A 499 -28.10 -10.02 -10.56
C ALA A 499 -28.43 -9.78 -9.08
N CYS A 500 -29.65 -9.30 -8.78
CA CYS A 500 -30.12 -9.13 -7.40
C CYS A 500 -30.10 -10.45 -6.62
N ARG A 501 -30.53 -11.55 -7.24
CA ARG A 501 -30.53 -12.88 -6.63
C ARG A 501 -29.11 -13.37 -6.38
N ARG A 502 -28.21 -13.28 -7.35
CA ARG A 502 -26.80 -13.68 -7.20
C ARG A 502 -26.12 -12.95 -6.05
N THR A 503 -26.23 -11.62 -5.98
CA THR A 503 -25.66 -10.84 -4.86
C THR A 503 -26.24 -11.29 -3.51
N LYS A 504 -27.57 -11.47 -3.42
CA LYS A 504 -28.25 -11.87 -2.17
C LYS A 504 -27.91 -13.30 -1.74
N ASP A 505 -27.83 -14.23 -2.68
CA ASP A 505 -27.58 -15.64 -2.41
C ASP A 505 -26.15 -15.84 -1.88
N HIS A 506 -25.14 -15.24 -2.53
CA HIS A 506 -23.75 -15.31 -2.07
C HIS A 506 -23.57 -14.63 -0.70
N LEU A 507 -24.15 -13.44 -0.49
CA LEU A 507 -24.13 -12.78 0.82
C LEU A 507 -24.87 -13.58 1.90
N GLY A 508 -25.96 -14.26 1.53
CA GLY A 508 -26.71 -15.15 2.41
C GLY A 508 -25.87 -16.35 2.84
N CYS A 509 -25.25 -17.03 1.89
CA CYS A 509 -24.36 -18.18 2.14
C CYS A 509 -23.15 -17.75 2.99
N PHE A 510 -22.51 -16.63 2.64
CA PHE A 510 -21.43 -16.02 3.42
C PHE A 510 -21.83 -15.79 4.88
N ARG A 511 -22.98 -15.13 5.12
CA ARG A 511 -23.46 -14.81 6.47
C ARG A 511 -23.76 -16.05 7.29
N LEU A 512 -24.36 -17.07 6.66
CA LEU A 512 -24.64 -18.36 7.32
C LEU A 512 -23.35 -19.07 7.71
N LEU A 513 -22.37 -19.17 6.80
CA LEU A 513 -21.06 -19.76 7.09
C LEU A 513 -20.35 -19.02 8.22
N CYS A 514 -20.28 -17.69 8.15
CA CYS A 514 -19.63 -16.89 9.19
C CYS A 514 -20.30 -17.08 10.55
N GLY A 515 -21.64 -17.15 10.59
CA GLY A 515 -22.38 -17.40 11.83
C GLY A 515 -22.08 -18.78 12.43
N GLN A 516 -21.97 -19.81 11.58
CA GLN A 516 -21.59 -21.16 12.03
C GLN A 516 -20.14 -21.23 12.52
N ILE A 517 -19.21 -20.52 11.87
CA ILE A 517 -17.80 -20.42 12.29
C ILE A 517 -17.69 -19.74 13.65
N GLU A 518 -18.36 -18.60 13.82
CA GLU A 518 -18.36 -17.84 15.08
C GLU A 518 -18.95 -18.63 16.24
N ALA A 519 -19.98 -19.43 15.96
CA ALA A 519 -20.61 -20.31 16.94
C ALA A 519 -19.90 -21.66 17.13
N GLN A 520 -18.82 -21.92 16.39
CA GLN A 520 -18.07 -23.19 16.37
C GLN A 520 -18.95 -24.44 16.13
N VAL A 521 -19.99 -24.31 15.29
CA VAL A 521 -20.94 -25.38 14.94
C VAL A 521 -21.06 -25.55 13.42
N VAL A 522 -19.93 -25.53 12.72
CA VAL A 522 -19.90 -25.64 11.25
C VAL A 522 -20.46 -26.99 10.79
N ASN A 523 -21.48 -26.93 9.94
CA ASN A 523 -22.03 -28.11 9.29
C ASN A 523 -21.16 -28.48 8.08
N GLU A 524 -20.43 -29.59 8.19
CA GLU A 524 -19.56 -30.09 7.11
C GLU A 524 -20.32 -30.45 5.83
N SER A 525 -21.55 -30.97 5.90
CA SER A 525 -22.33 -31.30 4.70
C SER A 525 -22.71 -30.04 3.93
N PHE A 526 -23.07 -28.97 4.66
CA PHE A 526 -23.37 -27.67 4.07
C PHE A 526 -22.14 -27.04 3.41
N VAL A 527 -20.97 -27.12 4.04
CA VAL A 527 -19.71 -26.67 3.41
C VAL A 527 -19.42 -27.45 2.13
N ALA A 528 -19.60 -28.77 2.13
CA ALA A 528 -19.37 -29.61 0.95
C ALA A 528 -20.36 -29.30 -0.19
N GLU A 529 -21.63 -29.02 0.12
CA GLU A 529 -22.62 -28.58 -0.87
C GLU A 529 -22.24 -27.25 -1.52
N LEU A 530 -21.78 -26.28 -0.72
CA LEU A 530 -21.29 -25.00 -1.24
C LEU A 530 -19.99 -25.15 -2.04
N GLU A 531 -19.05 -25.99 -1.59
CA GLU A 531 -17.82 -26.30 -2.34
C GLU A 531 -18.12 -26.97 -3.69
N ALA A 532 -19.19 -27.76 -3.80
CA ALA A 532 -19.61 -28.36 -5.06
C ALA A 532 -20.32 -27.36 -6.00
N LYS A 533 -21.08 -26.43 -5.42
CA LYS A 533 -21.78 -25.35 -6.14
C LYS A 533 -20.80 -24.31 -6.67
N ASP A 534 -20.02 -23.72 -5.76
CA ASP A 534 -19.18 -22.55 -5.96
C ASP A 534 -17.70 -22.96 -5.87
N ASN A 535 -17.29 -23.86 -6.77
CA ASN A 535 -15.97 -24.52 -6.79
C ASN A 535 -14.84 -23.68 -7.43
N CYS A 536 -15.07 -22.40 -7.72
CA CYS A 536 -14.05 -21.52 -8.29
C CYS A 536 -12.86 -21.32 -7.31
N PHE A 537 -11.68 -21.06 -7.87
CA PHE A 537 -10.44 -20.79 -7.12
C PHE A 537 -10.10 -21.87 -6.08
N PRO A 538 -9.77 -23.11 -6.51
CA PRO A 538 -9.37 -24.17 -5.58
C PRO A 538 -8.16 -23.80 -4.71
N GLY A 539 -7.31 -22.87 -5.17
CA GLY A 539 -6.15 -22.34 -4.44
C GLY A 539 -6.43 -21.09 -3.59
N ILE A 540 -7.70 -20.72 -3.37
CA ILE A 540 -8.06 -19.60 -2.49
C ILE A 540 -7.56 -19.84 -1.07
N ASP A 541 -7.14 -18.77 -0.40
CA ASP A 541 -6.65 -18.82 0.96
C ASP A 541 -7.26 -17.68 1.76
N TYR A 542 -8.07 -18.01 2.76
CA TYR A 542 -8.68 -17.01 3.65
C TYR A 542 -7.63 -16.11 4.33
N ARG A 543 -6.38 -16.57 4.45
CA ARG A 543 -5.28 -15.79 5.04
C ARG A 543 -4.92 -14.56 4.22
N ASP A 544 -5.38 -14.47 2.97
CA ASP A 544 -5.28 -13.25 2.18
C ASP A 544 -6.19 -12.12 2.69
N TYR A 545 -7.15 -12.42 3.57
CA TYR A 545 -7.94 -11.44 4.32
C TYR A 545 -7.37 -11.14 5.72
N VAL A 546 -6.26 -11.78 6.14
CA VAL A 546 -5.58 -11.38 7.39
C VAL A 546 -5.13 -9.93 7.24
N SER A 547 -5.45 -9.13 8.26
CA SER A 547 -5.26 -7.69 8.19
C SER A 547 -3.79 -7.32 7.99
N ILE A 548 -3.51 -6.54 6.95
CA ILE A 548 -2.17 -6.02 6.60
C ILE A 548 -1.84 -4.83 7.49
N HIS A 549 -2.85 -4.03 7.79
CA HIS A 549 -2.88 -3.19 8.94
C HIS A 549 -3.06 -4.14 10.09
N ARG A 550 -1.96 -4.52 10.74
CA ARG A 550 -2.08 -4.95 12.13
C ARG A 550 -2.65 -3.75 12.91
N ALA A 551 -3.96 -3.49 12.80
CA ALA A 551 -4.74 -2.75 13.75
C ALA A 551 -4.70 -3.62 14.99
N SER A 552 -3.62 -3.47 15.76
CA SER A 552 -3.21 -4.33 16.86
C SER A 552 -4.02 -5.63 16.94
N PRO A 553 -3.77 -6.64 16.08
CA PRO A 553 -4.50 -7.90 16.14
C PRO A 553 -4.02 -8.73 17.34
N VAL A 554 -2.97 -8.28 18.00
CA VAL A 554 -2.57 -8.81 19.30
C VAL A 554 -3.30 -7.99 20.36
N PRO A 555 -3.85 -8.60 21.42
CA PRO A 555 -3.85 -7.88 22.69
C PRO A 555 -2.43 -7.31 22.87
N LEU A 556 -2.29 -5.98 22.96
CA LEU A 556 -1.00 -5.39 23.37
C LEU A 556 -0.69 -5.73 24.84
N LEU A 557 -1.72 -6.22 25.54
CA LEU A 557 -1.55 -6.92 26.78
C LEU A 557 -0.81 -8.22 26.47
N PRO A 558 0.23 -8.57 27.24
CA PRO A 558 0.82 -9.90 27.19
C PRO A 558 -0.26 -10.99 27.28
N ASP A 559 0.12 -12.24 27.00
CA ASP A 559 -0.78 -13.38 27.21
C ASP A 559 -1.46 -13.32 28.60
N ALA A 560 -2.64 -13.92 28.73
CA ALA A 560 -3.48 -13.76 29.91
C ALA A 560 -2.79 -14.17 31.23
N GLU A 561 -1.75 -15.02 31.18
CA GLU A 561 -0.96 -15.39 32.35
C GLU A 561 0.05 -14.30 32.72
N HIS A 562 0.83 -13.83 31.76
CA HIS A 562 1.77 -12.74 31.95
C HIS A 562 1.04 -11.43 32.32
N PHE A 563 -0.13 -11.15 31.74
CA PHE A 563 -0.92 -9.99 32.14
C PHE A 563 -1.43 -10.09 33.59
N ARG A 564 -1.88 -11.28 34.04
CA ARG A 564 -2.22 -11.51 35.45
C ARG A 564 -1.02 -11.30 36.37
N GLN A 565 0.17 -11.74 35.97
CA GLN A 565 1.40 -11.49 36.73
C GLN A 565 1.68 -10.00 36.85
N ILE A 566 1.54 -9.23 35.76
CA ILE A 566 1.73 -7.77 35.80
C ILE A 566 0.75 -7.13 36.78
N LEU A 567 -0.54 -7.47 36.70
CA LEU A 567 -1.55 -6.95 37.63
C LEU A 567 -1.22 -7.28 39.09
N GLU A 568 -0.68 -8.46 39.35
CA GLU A 568 -0.26 -8.89 40.68
C GLU A 568 0.97 -8.12 41.17
N GLU A 569 1.97 -7.91 40.32
CA GLU A 569 3.18 -7.13 40.62
C GLU A 569 2.87 -5.64 40.81
N THR A 570 1.88 -5.10 40.09
CA THR A 570 1.56 -3.67 40.08
C THR A 570 0.46 -3.25 41.05
N LYS A 571 -0.15 -4.20 41.78
CA LYS A 571 -1.30 -3.89 42.67
C LYS A 571 -0.93 -3.05 43.91
N HIS A 572 0.28 -3.20 44.43
CA HIS A 572 0.68 -2.71 45.75
C HIS A 572 1.22 -1.27 45.79
N GLY A 573 1.38 -0.61 44.65
CA GLY A 573 1.91 0.76 44.58
C GLY A 573 1.26 1.59 43.47
N PRO A 574 1.42 2.92 43.46
CA PRO A 574 0.85 3.78 42.44
C PRO A 574 1.45 3.52 41.06
N ASN A 575 0.60 3.30 40.07
CA ASN A 575 0.97 3.02 38.68
C ASN A 575 1.12 4.35 37.91
N VAL A 576 2.37 4.75 37.66
CA VAL A 576 2.72 5.97 36.93
C VAL A 576 2.98 5.62 35.47
N PHE A 577 2.21 6.22 34.55
CA PHE A 577 2.34 6.03 33.11
C PHE A 577 3.06 7.22 32.47
N MET A 578 4.32 7.01 32.11
CA MET A 578 5.13 7.96 31.36
C MET A 578 4.90 7.77 29.86
N LEU A 579 4.43 8.82 29.18
CA LEU A 579 4.15 8.81 27.75
C LEU A 579 5.30 9.48 27.01
N ALA A 580 5.97 8.77 26.10
CA ALA A 580 7.09 9.29 25.32
C ALA A 580 7.16 8.63 23.93
N TRP A 581 7.35 9.42 22.88
CA TRP A 581 7.38 8.86 21.52
C TRP A 581 8.64 8.02 21.22
N GLU A 582 9.74 8.24 21.96
CA GLU A 582 10.99 7.47 21.86
C GLU A 582 11.44 6.93 23.23
N TYR A 583 11.97 5.70 23.23
CA TYR A 583 12.55 5.01 24.39
C TYR A 583 13.53 3.93 23.89
N PRO A 584 14.71 3.73 24.52
CA PRO A 584 15.74 2.91 23.91
C PRO A 584 15.26 1.46 23.69
N PRO A 585 15.64 0.80 22.57
CA PRO A 585 16.74 1.17 21.67
C PRO A 585 16.41 2.26 20.65
N LYS A 586 15.14 2.69 20.53
CA LYS A 586 14.78 3.84 19.69
C LYS A 586 15.28 5.14 20.34
N THR A 587 16.35 5.69 19.78
CA THR A 587 16.99 6.92 20.25
C THR A 587 17.25 7.87 19.08
N VAL A 588 16.43 8.90 18.95
CA VAL A 588 16.56 9.98 17.95
C VAL A 588 17.15 11.24 18.59
N GLY A 589 16.89 11.47 19.88
CA GLY A 589 17.43 12.59 20.64
C GLY A 589 17.69 12.28 22.11
N GLY A 590 17.94 13.34 22.87
CA GLY A 590 18.20 13.25 24.31
C GLY A 590 16.97 12.91 25.16
N LEU A 591 15.75 13.00 24.59
CA LEU A 591 14.51 12.69 25.31
C LEU A 591 14.43 11.19 25.63
N SER A 592 14.76 10.31 24.67
CA SER A 592 14.83 8.86 24.89
C SER A 592 15.69 8.50 26.12
N ARG A 593 16.86 9.13 26.25
CA ARG A 593 17.77 8.93 27.40
C ARG A 593 17.22 9.52 28.69
N ALA A 594 16.73 10.75 28.67
CA ALA A 594 16.15 11.39 29.85
C ALA A 594 14.96 10.60 30.44
N VAL A 595 14.09 10.06 29.59
CA VAL A 595 12.96 9.22 30.01
C VAL A 595 13.46 7.88 30.56
N ALA A 596 14.43 7.23 29.92
CA ALA A 596 15.02 5.98 30.39
C ALA A 596 15.66 6.15 31.78
N ASP A 597 16.57 7.12 31.93
CA ASP A 597 17.29 7.37 33.17
C ASP A 597 16.33 7.70 34.33
N LEU A 598 15.34 8.58 34.09
CA LEU A 598 14.35 8.93 35.11
C LEU A 598 13.46 7.73 35.47
N SER A 599 12.91 7.02 34.49
CA SER A 599 11.99 5.89 34.72
C SER A 599 12.65 4.73 35.45
N GLU A 600 13.87 4.35 35.06
CA GLU A 600 14.63 3.27 35.72
C GLU A 600 15.01 3.64 37.15
N THR A 601 15.40 4.89 37.39
CA THR A 601 15.77 5.34 38.75
C THR A 601 14.55 5.43 39.67
N LEU A 602 13.41 5.90 39.16
CA LEU A 602 12.13 5.85 39.86
C LEU A 602 11.73 4.41 40.20
N ALA A 603 11.89 3.48 39.26
CA ALA A 603 11.62 2.06 39.48
C ALA A 603 12.55 1.45 40.55
N ALA A 604 13.84 1.79 40.52
CA ALA A 604 14.81 1.39 41.54
C ALA A 604 14.46 1.94 42.94
N GLN A 605 13.77 3.08 43.02
CA GLN A 605 13.25 3.67 44.25
C GLN A 605 11.87 3.14 44.67
N GLY A 606 11.34 2.13 43.97
CA GLY A 606 10.10 1.45 44.31
C GLY A 606 8.82 2.08 43.72
N VAL A 607 8.95 3.03 42.78
CA VAL A 607 7.80 3.54 42.03
C VAL A 607 7.44 2.57 40.92
N ILE A 608 6.15 2.30 40.73
CA ILE A 608 5.69 1.41 39.66
C ILE A 608 5.54 2.22 38.39
N VAL A 609 6.53 2.14 37.50
CA VAL A 609 6.61 2.95 36.29
C VAL A 609 6.28 2.12 35.05
N HIS A 610 5.34 2.63 34.26
CA HIS A 610 5.01 2.14 32.94
C HIS A 610 5.45 3.19 31.92
N VAL A 611 6.21 2.80 30.88
CA VAL A 611 6.56 3.68 29.77
C VAL A 611 5.78 3.24 28.54
N VAL A 612 5.00 4.14 27.95
CA VAL A 612 4.28 3.89 26.70
C VAL A 612 4.99 4.63 25.59
N THR A 613 5.47 3.87 24.60
CA THR A 613 6.29 4.40 23.52
C THR A 613 5.96 3.76 22.17
N SER A 614 6.47 4.35 21.09
CA SER A 614 6.26 3.82 19.75
C SER A 614 7.09 2.55 19.52
N ALA A 615 6.53 1.59 18.76
CA ALA A 615 7.24 0.37 18.42
C ALA A 615 8.53 0.62 17.61
N HIS A 616 9.47 -0.31 17.74
CA HIS A 616 10.75 -0.33 17.03
C HIS A 616 11.03 -1.75 16.53
N ASP A 617 11.56 -1.87 15.31
CA ASP A 617 11.80 -3.17 14.68
C ASP A 617 12.74 -4.03 15.53
N GLY A 618 12.40 -5.31 15.66
CA GLY A 618 13.20 -6.27 16.44
C GLY A 618 13.03 -6.18 17.96
N THR A 619 12.13 -5.34 18.49
CA THR A 619 11.83 -5.25 19.94
C THR A 619 10.48 -5.87 20.29
N PRO A 620 10.34 -6.50 21.47
CA PRO A 620 9.05 -7.03 21.93
C PRO A 620 8.05 -5.89 22.20
N TYR A 621 6.76 -6.13 21.95
CA TYR A 621 5.71 -5.12 22.22
C TYR A 621 5.54 -4.80 23.71
N PHE A 622 5.96 -5.73 24.57
CA PHE A 622 6.01 -5.53 26.01
C PHE A 622 7.29 -6.13 26.58
N GLU A 623 7.97 -5.40 27.46
CA GLU A 623 9.14 -5.88 28.20
C GLU A 623 9.26 -5.21 29.57
N LYS A 624 9.89 -5.90 30.53
CA LYS A 624 10.31 -5.31 31.80
C LYS A 624 11.81 -5.04 31.75
N ARG A 625 12.21 -3.76 31.70
CA ARG A 625 13.60 -3.33 31.55
C ARG A 625 13.97 -2.35 32.66
N GLY A 626 15.05 -2.63 33.40
CA GLY A 626 15.49 -1.77 34.51
C GLY A 626 14.41 -1.55 35.59
N GLY A 627 13.50 -2.52 35.77
CA GLY A 627 12.35 -2.40 36.68
C GLY A 627 11.13 -1.67 36.09
N VAL A 628 11.23 -1.13 34.89
CA VAL A 628 10.17 -0.39 34.18
C VAL A 628 9.37 -1.32 33.28
N TYR A 629 8.04 -1.18 33.25
CA TYR A 629 7.16 -1.89 32.32
C TYR A 629 7.03 -1.09 31.02
N VAL A 630 7.65 -1.54 29.94
CA VAL A 630 7.70 -0.83 28.65
C VAL A 630 6.64 -1.39 27.71
N HIS A 631 5.77 -0.51 27.21
CA HIS A 631 4.68 -0.79 26.26
C HIS A 631 5.03 -0.16 24.92
N ARG A 632 5.44 -0.99 23.95
CA ARG A 632 5.82 -0.56 22.61
C ARG A 632 4.64 -0.70 21.66
N VAL A 633 3.89 0.39 21.52
CA VAL A 633 2.65 0.42 20.75
C VAL A 633 2.97 0.58 19.26
N PRO A 634 2.55 -0.36 18.39
CA PRO A 634 2.68 -0.23 16.95
C PRO A 634 1.76 0.90 16.46
N VAL A 635 2.33 1.83 15.71
CA VAL A 635 1.58 2.91 15.07
C VAL A 635 1.37 2.51 13.62
N LEU A 636 0.11 2.44 13.18
CA LEU A 636 -0.21 2.21 11.77
C LEU A 636 0.37 3.36 10.97
N HIS A 637 1.34 3.06 10.10
CA HIS A 637 1.88 4.07 9.21
C HIS A 637 0.95 4.16 8.00
N SER A 638 0.14 5.21 7.91
CA SER A 638 -0.37 5.62 6.60
C SER A 638 0.83 6.25 5.86
N GLY A 639 1.24 5.67 4.73
CA GLY A 639 2.43 6.14 3.99
C GLY A 639 2.36 7.64 3.64
N ASP A 640 3.52 8.25 3.42
CA ASP A 640 3.73 9.70 3.15
C ASP A 640 3.16 10.68 4.20
N THR A 641 2.85 10.25 5.43
CA THR A 641 2.48 11.18 6.51
C THR A 641 3.68 11.97 7.02
N ASP A 642 3.52 13.28 7.13
CA ASP A 642 4.52 14.11 7.79
C ASP A 642 4.62 13.77 9.29
N PHE A 643 5.74 14.11 9.93
CA PHE A 643 5.98 13.75 11.33
C PHE A 643 4.89 14.26 12.28
N TYR A 644 4.29 15.41 11.98
CA TYR A 644 3.24 16.01 12.81
C TYR A 644 1.95 15.19 12.76
N ASP A 645 1.48 14.84 11.56
CA ASP A 645 0.29 14.01 11.39
C ASP A 645 0.52 12.60 11.95
N TRP A 646 1.72 12.05 11.77
CA TRP A 646 2.13 10.79 12.40
C TRP A 646 2.04 10.85 13.94
N THR A 647 2.37 11.99 14.57
CA THR A 647 2.19 12.12 16.04
C THR A 647 0.74 11.94 16.44
N PHE A 648 -0.22 12.41 15.63
CA PHE A 648 -1.64 12.24 15.92
C PHE A 648 -2.07 10.77 15.83
N GLU A 649 -1.63 10.04 14.80
CA GLU A 649 -1.87 8.59 14.67
C GLU A 649 -1.30 7.80 15.86
N MET A 650 -0.07 8.14 16.28
CA MET A 650 0.54 7.56 17.47
C MET A 650 -0.31 7.79 18.71
N ASN A 651 -0.85 8.99 18.90
CA ASN A 651 -1.71 9.28 20.04
C ASN A 651 -3.01 8.47 20.02
N LEU A 652 -3.61 8.22 18.85
CA LEU A 652 -4.78 7.35 18.73
C LEU A 652 -4.44 5.92 19.18
N ALA A 653 -3.30 5.38 18.72
CA ALA A 653 -2.85 4.05 19.09
C ALA A 653 -2.54 3.92 20.59
N PHE A 654 -1.85 4.90 21.18
CA PHE A 654 -1.59 4.91 22.63
C PHE A 654 -2.89 5.00 23.44
N THR A 655 -3.86 5.78 22.95
CA THR A 655 -5.17 5.93 23.61
C THR A 655 -5.92 4.60 23.62
N ASP A 656 -6.04 3.91 22.48
CA ASP A 656 -6.68 2.60 22.38
C ASP A 656 -5.99 1.57 23.30
N HIS A 657 -4.65 1.52 23.27
CA HIS A 657 -3.86 0.63 24.14
C HIS A 657 -4.19 0.85 25.63
N LEU A 658 -4.18 2.10 26.09
CA LEU A 658 -4.36 2.42 27.51
C LEU A 658 -5.81 2.28 27.98
N ILE A 659 -6.78 2.53 27.11
CA ILE A 659 -8.18 2.21 27.37
C ILE A 659 -8.33 0.69 27.58
N ARG A 660 -7.79 -0.13 26.66
CA ARG A 660 -7.84 -1.59 26.78
C ARG A 660 -7.11 -2.11 28.00
N TYR A 661 -5.94 -1.56 28.33
CA TYR A 661 -5.21 -1.90 29.55
C TYR A 661 -6.08 -1.72 30.78
N LYS A 662 -6.81 -0.60 30.85
CA LYS A 662 -7.72 -0.30 31.96
C LYS A 662 -8.96 -1.18 31.98
N GLU A 663 -9.58 -1.41 30.83
CA GLU A 663 -10.76 -2.27 30.68
C GLU A 663 -10.50 -3.72 31.09
N ASN A 664 -9.26 -4.20 30.93
CA ASN A 664 -8.83 -5.54 31.35
C ASN A 664 -8.37 -5.61 32.82
N GLY A 665 -8.62 -4.57 33.61
CA GLY A 665 -8.33 -4.53 35.06
C GLY A 665 -7.01 -3.84 35.42
N GLY A 666 -6.28 -3.30 34.45
CA GLY A 666 -5.08 -2.50 34.67
C GLY A 666 -5.37 -1.19 35.41
N ARG A 667 -4.48 -0.82 36.34
CA ARG A 667 -4.60 0.44 37.10
C ARG A 667 -3.68 1.51 36.50
N ILE A 668 -4.21 2.73 36.38
CA ILE A 668 -3.48 3.94 35.98
C ILE A 668 -3.79 4.99 37.04
N ASP A 669 -2.77 5.46 37.75
CA ASP A 669 -2.93 6.39 38.87
C ASP A 669 -2.45 7.82 38.53
N LEU A 670 -1.46 7.96 37.64
CA LEU A 670 -0.93 9.24 37.19
C LEU A 670 -0.36 9.14 35.78
N LEU A 671 -0.54 10.20 34.97
CA LEU A 671 0.05 10.36 33.65
C LEU A 671 1.21 11.36 33.71
N HIS A 672 2.35 11.01 33.10
CA HIS A 672 3.47 11.93 32.89
C HIS A 672 3.77 12.03 31.40
N ALA A 673 3.38 13.15 30.79
CA ALA A 673 3.63 13.43 29.38
C ALA A 673 5.01 14.05 29.15
N HIS A 674 5.83 13.46 28.27
CA HIS A 674 7.08 14.06 27.82
C HIS A 674 6.89 14.79 26.49
N ASP A 675 6.83 16.12 26.57
CA ASP A 675 6.59 17.08 25.48
C ASP A 675 5.26 16.89 24.71
N TRP A 676 5.03 17.80 23.75
CA TRP A 676 3.77 17.97 23.01
C TRP A 676 3.34 16.75 22.17
N MET A 677 4.27 15.87 21.78
CA MET A 677 4.00 14.75 20.87
C MET A 677 3.04 13.71 21.46
N VAL A 678 2.83 13.71 22.78
CA VAL A 678 1.91 12.79 23.48
C VAL A 678 0.70 13.52 24.09
N TYR A 679 0.47 14.77 23.67
CA TYR A 679 -0.58 15.63 24.24
C TYR A 679 -1.96 15.01 24.12
N HIS A 680 -2.34 14.52 22.93
CA HIS A 680 -3.71 14.07 22.68
C HIS A 680 -4.10 12.86 23.54
N THR A 681 -3.23 11.86 23.66
CA THR A 681 -3.43 10.71 24.56
C THR A 681 -3.51 11.16 26.02
N SER A 682 -2.59 12.03 26.44
CA SER A 682 -2.53 12.49 27.83
C SER A 682 -3.80 13.24 28.24
N ARG A 683 -4.33 14.09 27.37
CA ARG A 683 -5.58 14.83 27.56
C ARG A 683 -6.79 13.92 27.57
N GLU A 684 -6.87 12.99 26.62
CA GLU A 684 -8.01 12.09 26.52
C GLU A 684 -8.16 11.23 27.77
N LEU A 685 -7.07 10.58 28.21
CA LEU A 685 -7.08 9.77 29.43
C LEU A 685 -7.33 10.60 30.70
N LYS A 686 -6.80 11.82 30.77
CA LYS A 686 -7.13 12.77 31.84
C LYS A 686 -8.62 13.05 31.89
N MET A 687 -9.23 13.42 30.76
CA MET A 687 -10.64 13.83 30.70
C MET A 687 -11.58 12.66 30.95
N SER A 688 -11.31 11.51 30.33
CA SER A 688 -12.17 10.33 30.36
C SER A 688 -12.09 9.56 31.68
N TYR A 689 -10.94 9.60 32.37
CA TYR A 689 -10.76 8.86 33.64
C TYR A 689 -10.44 9.74 34.85
N GLY A 690 -10.43 11.07 34.71
CA GLY A 690 -10.12 12.01 35.78
C GLY A 690 -8.74 11.76 36.41
N LEU A 691 -7.73 11.49 35.58
CA LEU A 691 -6.37 11.15 36.01
C LEU A 691 -5.53 12.42 36.21
N PRO A 692 -4.69 12.48 37.27
CA PRO A 692 -3.68 13.53 37.40
C PRO A 692 -2.71 13.49 36.22
N LEU A 693 -2.46 14.65 35.63
CA LEU A 693 -1.53 14.81 34.51
C LEU A 693 -0.40 15.74 34.94
N VAL A 694 0.84 15.29 34.77
CA VAL A 694 2.03 16.14 34.83
C VAL A 694 2.74 16.08 33.49
N CYS A 695 3.49 17.13 33.13
CA CYS A 695 4.30 17.11 31.93
C CYS A 695 5.73 17.55 32.19
N THR A 696 6.67 17.07 31.37
CA THR A 696 8.00 17.66 31.24
C THR A 696 8.13 18.30 29.88
N ILE A 697 8.53 19.58 29.86
CA ILE A 697 8.92 20.29 28.63
C ILE A 697 10.44 20.24 28.52
N HIS A 698 10.96 19.50 27.55
CA HIS A 698 12.40 19.37 27.31
C HIS A 698 12.94 20.43 26.38
N ALA A 699 12.10 21.01 25.52
CA ALA A 699 12.41 22.16 24.68
C ALA A 699 11.11 22.79 24.19
N THR A 700 11.18 24.05 23.74
CA THR A 700 10.06 24.68 23.03
C THR A 700 10.36 24.82 21.54
N GLU A 701 9.31 24.82 20.73
CA GLU A 701 9.41 25.10 19.29
C GLU A 701 9.90 26.53 19.04
N TRP A 702 9.53 27.47 19.90
CA TRP A 702 10.03 28.85 19.87
C TRP A 702 11.54 28.91 20.00
N GLY A 703 12.09 28.21 21.00
CA GLY A 703 13.53 28.17 21.25
C GLY A 703 14.30 27.45 20.14
N ARG A 704 13.79 26.31 19.64
CA ARG A 704 14.38 25.59 18.50
C ARG A 704 14.47 26.43 17.23
N ASN A 705 13.50 27.32 17.01
CA ASN A 705 13.48 28.22 15.86
C ASN A 705 14.10 29.60 16.16
N HIS A 706 14.95 29.72 17.19
CA HIS A 706 15.68 30.95 17.53
C HIS A 706 14.75 32.17 17.76
N GLY A 707 13.64 31.94 18.44
CA GLY A 707 12.67 32.97 18.78
C GLY A 707 11.78 33.42 17.62
N ARG A 708 11.50 32.52 16.67
CA ARG A 708 10.67 32.79 15.50
C ARG A 708 9.67 31.67 15.28
N LEU A 709 8.41 32.00 14.94
CA LEU A 709 7.38 31.02 14.55
C LEU A 709 6.85 31.38 13.16
N ASN A 710 7.68 31.13 12.14
CA ASN A 710 7.42 31.63 10.78
C ASN A 710 6.63 30.65 9.91
N THR A 711 6.29 29.46 10.42
CA THR A 711 5.55 28.44 9.66
C THR A 711 4.25 28.04 10.36
N ASP A 712 3.27 27.56 9.60
CA ASP A 712 2.01 27.04 10.16
C ASP A 712 2.27 25.83 11.07
N LEU A 713 3.24 24.98 10.71
CA LEU A 713 3.65 23.84 11.53
C LEU A 713 4.23 24.29 12.88
N SER A 714 5.21 25.20 12.89
CA SER A 714 5.78 25.71 14.14
C SER A 714 4.71 26.38 15.03
N ASN A 715 3.76 27.10 14.43
CA ASN A 715 2.63 27.67 15.17
C ASN A 715 1.64 26.63 15.71
N ARG A 716 1.47 25.49 15.03
CA ARG A 716 0.65 24.37 15.53
C ARG A 716 1.33 23.66 16.69
N ILE A 717 2.61 23.37 16.57
CA ILE A 717 3.41 22.73 17.63
C ILE A 717 3.43 23.62 18.89
N HIS A 718 3.73 24.91 18.74
CA HIS A 718 3.71 25.87 19.84
C HIS A 718 2.36 25.92 20.58
N ARG A 719 1.24 25.80 19.85
CA ARG A 719 -0.09 25.69 20.45
C ARG A 719 -0.30 24.39 21.23
N LEU A 720 0.25 23.27 20.77
CA LEU A 720 0.18 22.00 21.50
C LEU A 720 1.04 22.03 22.77
N GLU A 721 2.23 22.64 22.73
CA GLU A 721 3.07 22.88 23.91
C GLU A 721 2.33 23.72 24.96
N TRP A 722 1.71 24.83 24.54
CA TRP A 722 0.87 25.64 25.42
C TRP A 722 -0.27 24.84 26.02
N ARG A 723 -1.00 24.07 25.20
CA ARG A 723 -2.13 23.26 25.67
C ARG A 723 -1.69 22.18 26.66
N LEU A 724 -0.58 21.49 26.40
CA LEU A 724 -0.05 20.48 27.30
C LEU A 724 0.32 21.08 28.66
N THR A 725 1.02 22.22 28.65
CA THR A 725 1.36 22.90 29.91
C THR A 725 0.12 23.40 30.63
N TYR A 726 -0.86 23.95 29.91
CA TYR A 726 -2.14 24.39 30.47
C TYR A 726 -2.92 23.24 31.11
N ASP A 727 -3.07 22.12 30.42
CA ASP A 727 -3.84 20.95 30.87
C ASP A 727 -3.13 20.14 31.96
N SER A 728 -1.83 20.32 32.18
CA SER A 728 -1.11 19.61 33.25
C SER A 728 -1.35 20.26 34.63
N GLU A 729 -1.30 19.51 35.72
CA GLU A 729 -1.36 20.02 37.10
C GLU A 729 0.00 20.52 37.61
N ARG A 730 1.07 19.94 37.07
CA ARG A 730 2.46 20.35 37.27
C ARG A 730 3.19 20.33 35.93
N VAL A 731 4.05 21.31 35.75
CA VAL A 731 4.93 21.42 34.58
C VAL A 731 6.36 21.37 35.07
N PHE A 732 7.08 20.34 34.65
CA PHE A 732 8.49 20.15 34.93
C PHE A 732 9.30 20.71 33.76
N VAL A 733 10.39 21.41 34.09
CA VAL A 733 11.33 21.95 33.11
C VAL A 733 12.76 21.67 33.56
N CYS A 734 13.68 21.56 32.61
CA CYS A 734 15.05 21.10 32.91
C CYS A 734 15.97 22.19 33.48
N SER A 735 15.61 23.47 33.40
CA SER A 735 16.46 24.58 33.85
C SER A 735 15.65 25.80 34.27
N HIS A 736 16.26 26.73 35.00
CA HIS A 736 15.61 28.01 35.34
C HIS A 736 15.41 28.89 34.10
N ALA A 737 16.31 28.81 33.12
CA ALA A 737 16.17 29.43 31.81
C ALA A 737 14.92 28.91 31.09
N MET A 738 14.71 27.59 31.06
CA MET A 738 13.50 26.99 30.49
C MET A 738 12.25 27.36 31.27
N LYS A 739 12.34 27.47 32.61
CA LYS A 739 11.23 27.97 33.44
C LYS A 739 10.81 29.36 33.00
N ARG A 740 11.75 30.30 32.87
CA ARG A 740 11.48 31.65 32.39
C ARG A 740 10.90 31.66 30.97
N GLU A 741 11.50 30.90 30.05
CA GLU A 741 11.03 30.80 28.66
C GLU A 741 9.58 30.32 28.58
N VAL A 742 9.23 29.25 29.30
CA VAL A 742 7.87 28.71 29.33
C VAL A 742 6.90 29.65 30.05
N GLN A 743 7.33 30.36 31.11
CA GLN A 743 6.51 31.38 31.77
C GLN A 743 6.19 32.55 30.85
N ASP A 744 7.20 33.06 30.15
CA ASP A 744 7.05 34.21 29.25
C ASP A 744 6.20 33.86 28.03
N LEU A 745 6.41 32.68 27.44
CA LEU A 745 5.69 32.24 26.25
C LEU A 745 4.26 31.79 26.56
N PHE A 746 4.08 30.99 27.61
CA PHE A 746 2.80 30.30 27.87
C PHE A 746 2.01 30.86 29.04
N GLN A 747 2.54 31.87 29.75
CA GLN A 747 1.91 32.56 30.87
C GLN A 747 1.42 31.58 31.96
N GLN A 748 2.19 30.52 32.21
CA GLN A 748 1.87 29.53 33.23
C GLN A 748 2.19 30.07 34.64
N ALA A 749 1.38 29.69 35.62
CA ALA A 749 1.57 30.10 37.01
C ALA A 749 2.88 29.57 37.61
N ASP A 750 3.54 30.37 38.46
CA ASP A 750 4.86 30.03 39.00
C ASP A 750 4.85 28.80 39.91
N ASP A 751 3.80 28.65 40.71
CA ASP A 751 3.58 27.52 41.65
C ASP A 751 3.29 26.19 40.92
N LYS A 752 2.88 26.26 39.66
CA LYS A 752 2.68 25.10 38.78
C LYS A 752 3.99 24.55 38.21
N MET A 753 5.02 25.40 38.16
CA MET A 753 6.26 25.14 37.41
C MET A 753 7.43 24.79 38.33
N LEU A 754 7.96 23.58 38.16
CA LEU A 754 9.06 23.04 38.95
C LEU A 754 10.27 22.74 38.07
N VAL A 755 11.46 23.05 38.58
CA VAL A 755 12.71 22.80 37.86
C VAL A 755 13.29 21.47 38.33
N PHE A 756 13.31 20.49 37.43
CA PHE A 756 13.97 19.20 37.63
C PHE A 756 15.01 19.01 36.52
N PRO A 757 16.31 19.26 36.81
CA PRO A 757 17.35 19.10 35.81
C PRO A 757 17.46 17.64 35.37
N ASN A 758 17.97 17.39 34.16
CA ASN A 758 18.36 16.02 33.80
C ASN A 758 19.57 15.61 34.66
N GLY A 759 19.60 14.36 35.10
CA GLY A 759 20.68 13.82 35.92
C GLY A 759 21.63 12.92 35.16
N VAL A 760 22.71 12.49 35.82
CA VAL A 760 23.62 11.44 35.34
C VAL A 760 23.85 10.40 36.43
N LYS A 761 23.91 9.12 36.05
CA LYS A 761 24.30 8.02 36.96
C LYS A 761 25.80 8.14 37.26
N LEU A 762 26.19 8.21 38.53
CA LEU A 762 27.59 8.41 38.94
C LEU A 762 28.36 7.09 39.12
N GLU A 763 27.66 6.01 39.46
CA GLU A 763 28.24 4.70 39.82
C GLU A 763 28.02 3.62 38.74
N GLU A 764 28.65 3.77 37.57
CA GLU A 764 28.75 2.66 36.61
C GLU A 764 30.22 2.35 36.34
N PRO A 765 30.66 1.07 36.42
CA PRO A 765 31.99 0.71 35.96
C PRO A 765 32.09 1.06 34.48
N ALA A 766 33.10 1.83 34.12
CA ALA A 766 33.30 2.24 32.75
C ALA A 766 33.74 1.02 31.91
N GLU A 767 32.79 0.20 31.46
CA GLU A 767 33.05 -0.81 30.44
C GLU A 767 33.42 -0.06 29.15
N GLY A 768 34.71 -0.05 28.86
CA GLY A 768 35.28 0.63 27.71
C GLY A 768 36.73 0.23 27.52
N PRO A 769 37.30 0.48 26.34
CA PRO A 769 38.61 -0.06 25.95
C PRO A 769 39.81 0.61 26.64
N ALA A 770 39.58 1.55 27.56
CA ALA A 770 40.63 2.38 28.15
C ALA A 770 40.29 2.87 29.58
N ASP A 771 41.23 2.61 30.50
CA ASP A 771 41.16 2.97 31.93
C ASP A 771 41.84 4.31 32.26
N SER A 772 42.72 4.80 31.38
CA SER A 772 43.42 6.09 31.54
C SER A 772 43.29 6.98 30.29
N GLN A 773 43.57 8.28 30.45
CA GLN A 773 43.59 9.23 29.31
C GLN A 773 44.63 8.82 28.25
N GLU A 774 45.79 8.29 28.66
CA GLU A 774 46.83 7.85 27.72
C GLU A 774 46.39 6.61 26.92
N ASP A 775 45.73 5.66 27.57
CA ASP A 775 45.17 4.48 26.90
C ASP A 775 44.08 4.86 25.90
N ALA A 776 43.22 5.82 26.27
CA ALA A 776 42.18 6.33 25.39
C ALA A 776 42.78 7.06 24.18
N LYS A 777 43.79 7.92 24.38
CA LYS A 777 44.53 8.58 23.28
C LYS A 777 45.26 7.57 22.38
N ARG A 778 45.77 6.47 22.93
CA ARG A 778 46.36 5.36 22.15
C ARG A 778 45.31 4.67 21.30
N TRP A 779 44.14 4.37 21.85
CA TRP A 779 43.05 3.71 21.14
C TRP A 779 42.57 4.50 19.92
N PHE A 780 42.51 5.83 20.02
CA PHE A 780 42.16 6.71 18.90
C PHE A 780 43.34 7.13 18.00
N GLY A 781 44.57 6.64 18.26
CA GLY A 781 45.76 6.95 17.46
C GLY A 781 46.16 8.43 17.51
N VAL A 782 45.95 9.10 18.65
CA VAL A 782 46.20 10.54 18.88
C VAL A 782 47.16 10.77 20.05
N GLN A 783 48.11 9.85 20.23
CA GLN A 783 49.15 9.96 21.25
C GLN A 783 49.99 11.22 21.02
N GLY A 784 50.24 11.97 22.09
CA GLY A 784 51.00 13.24 22.02
C GLY A 784 50.25 14.40 21.35
N GLN A 785 49.00 14.23 20.95
CA GLN A 785 48.16 15.29 20.38
C GLN A 785 47.18 15.84 21.41
N ARG A 786 46.72 17.08 21.15
CA ARG A 786 45.63 17.72 21.90
C ARG A 786 44.29 17.33 21.30
N VAL A 787 43.35 16.89 22.10
CA VAL A 787 42.09 16.29 21.65
C VAL A 787 40.93 17.19 22.07
N LEU A 788 40.23 17.73 21.09
CA LEU A 788 38.94 18.37 21.27
C LEU A 788 37.83 17.38 20.93
N VAL A 789 36.73 17.40 21.68
CA VAL A 789 35.57 16.59 21.38
C VAL A 789 34.29 17.41 21.35
N PHE A 790 33.45 17.15 20.36
CA PHE A 790 32.05 17.49 20.33
C PHE A 790 31.23 16.19 20.23
N VAL A 791 30.17 16.06 21.04
CA VAL A 791 29.22 14.95 20.93
C VAL A 791 27.81 15.51 20.86
N GLY A 792 27.04 15.14 19.83
CA GLY A 792 25.65 15.57 19.70
C GLY A 792 25.09 15.41 18.30
N ARG A 793 23.77 15.63 18.17
CA ARG A 793 23.08 15.59 16.87
C ARG A 793 23.60 16.74 15.97
N LEU A 794 23.88 16.44 14.70
CA LEU A 794 24.40 17.42 13.75
C LEU A 794 23.27 18.27 13.14
N VAL A 795 22.79 19.23 13.93
CA VAL A 795 21.79 20.24 13.59
C VAL A 795 22.30 21.64 13.91
N PHE A 796 21.69 22.67 13.33
CA PHE A 796 22.22 24.03 13.34
C PHE A 796 22.33 24.61 14.75
N GLU A 797 21.36 24.28 15.60
CA GLU A 797 21.26 24.76 16.98
C GLU A 797 22.41 24.25 17.86
N LYS A 798 23.11 23.17 17.46
CA LYS A 798 24.26 22.63 18.20
C LYS A 798 25.58 23.33 17.91
N GLY A 799 25.61 24.24 16.93
CA GLY A 799 26.70 25.20 16.75
C GLY A 799 28.03 24.64 16.25
N VAL A 800 28.06 23.41 15.70
CA VAL A 800 29.29 22.78 15.19
C VAL A 800 29.97 23.64 14.12
N GLN A 801 29.20 24.36 13.31
CA GLN A 801 29.69 25.35 12.34
C GLN A 801 30.56 26.43 12.99
N THR A 802 30.21 26.90 14.19
CA THR A 802 30.98 27.90 14.94
C THR A 802 32.31 27.31 15.41
N LEU A 803 32.31 26.05 15.85
CA LEU A 803 33.52 25.34 16.25
C LEU A 803 34.46 25.11 15.06
N LEU A 804 33.94 24.71 13.90
CA LEU A 804 34.73 24.55 12.68
C LEU A 804 35.38 25.88 12.26
N HIS A 805 34.65 27.00 12.34
CA HIS A 805 35.21 28.33 12.08
C HIS A 805 36.25 28.78 13.12
N ALA A 806 36.21 28.25 14.34
CA ALA A 806 37.20 28.52 15.39
C ALA A 806 38.50 27.72 15.22
N MET A 807 38.46 26.58 14.53
CA MET A 807 39.60 25.67 14.38
C MET A 807 40.87 26.32 13.80
N PRO A 808 40.83 27.18 12.75
CA PRO A 808 42.04 27.84 12.25
C PRO A 808 42.78 28.64 13.33
N SER A 809 42.06 29.41 14.15
CA SER A 809 42.63 30.19 15.26
C SER A 809 43.18 29.29 16.36
N ILE A 810 42.51 28.18 16.66
CA ILE A 810 42.98 27.19 17.65
C ILE A 810 44.27 26.52 17.17
N LEU A 811 44.32 26.08 15.91
CA LEU A 811 45.50 25.44 15.30
C LEU A 811 46.70 26.38 15.21
N SER A 812 46.48 27.70 15.09
CA SER A 812 47.56 28.68 15.16
C SER A 812 48.22 28.75 16.54
N GLY A 813 47.48 28.49 17.63
CA GLY A 813 47.99 28.52 19.00
C GLY A 813 48.42 27.14 19.54
N ALA A 814 47.83 26.06 19.01
CA ALA A 814 48.10 24.67 19.38
C ALA A 814 48.09 23.77 18.11
N PRO A 815 49.21 23.73 17.35
CA PRO A 815 49.26 23.06 16.04
C PRO A 815 49.08 21.54 16.05
N ASP A 816 49.17 20.89 17.21
CA ASP A 816 49.02 19.46 17.44
C ASP A 816 47.58 19.06 17.82
N THR A 817 46.62 19.97 17.67
CA THR A 817 45.21 19.74 18.03
C THR A 817 44.45 18.92 16.97
N VAL A 818 43.60 18.00 17.42
CA VAL A 818 42.63 17.22 16.63
C VAL A 818 41.25 17.35 17.26
N LEU A 819 40.24 17.59 16.43
CA LEU A 819 38.84 17.64 16.82
C LEU A 819 38.11 16.36 16.39
N PHE A 820 37.46 15.69 17.34
CA PHE A 820 36.50 14.63 17.08
C PHE A 820 35.07 15.16 17.16
N ILE A 821 34.27 14.83 16.16
CA ILE A 821 32.84 15.16 16.07
C ILE A 821 32.06 13.85 16.09
N GLY A 822 31.42 13.55 17.23
CA GLY A 822 30.58 12.38 17.44
C GLY A 822 29.10 12.69 17.30
N GLY A 823 28.40 11.87 16.51
CA GLY A 823 26.98 12.01 16.22
C GLY A 823 26.67 12.09 14.72
N SER A 824 25.39 12.04 14.40
CA SER A 824 24.86 12.14 13.04
C SER A 824 23.72 13.17 12.99
N GLY A 825 23.38 13.64 11.80
CA GLY A 825 22.26 14.56 11.62
C GLY A 825 22.19 15.18 10.22
N PRO A 826 21.12 15.93 9.94
CA PRO A 826 20.87 16.50 8.62
C PRO A 826 21.99 17.39 8.08
N MET A 827 22.79 18.02 8.96
CA MET A 827 23.90 18.89 8.53
C MET A 827 25.23 18.16 8.34
N GLU A 828 25.29 16.84 8.51
CA GLU A 828 26.56 16.09 8.50
C GLU A 828 27.39 16.33 7.23
N ASP A 829 26.77 16.24 6.06
CA ASP A 829 27.46 16.45 4.78
C ASP A 829 27.93 17.90 4.60
N GLU A 830 27.15 18.87 5.06
CA GLU A 830 27.52 20.27 5.01
C GLU A 830 28.71 20.58 5.92
N LEU A 831 28.69 20.07 7.15
CA LEU A 831 29.76 20.23 8.12
C LEU A 831 31.05 19.55 7.65
N LYS A 832 30.96 18.37 7.02
CA LYS A 832 32.11 17.70 6.39
C LYS A 832 32.72 18.55 5.27
N ARG A 833 31.88 19.19 4.42
CA ARG A 833 32.37 20.12 3.39
C ARG A 833 33.03 21.35 4.00
N GLN A 834 32.44 21.94 5.04
CA GLN A 834 33.04 23.07 5.75
C GLN A 834 34.40 22.70 6.37
N ALA A 835 34.53 21.49 6.92
CA ALA A 835 35.76 21.00 7.54
C ALA A 835 36.85 20.54 6.55
N ALA A 836 36.55 20.41 5.25
CA ALA A 836 37.47 19.80 4.27
C ALA A 836 38.86 20.46 4.21
N HIS A 837 38.92 21.79 4.37
CA HIS A 837 40.18 22.54 4.38
C HIS A 837 41.06 22.29 5.63
N LEU A 838 40.51 21.67 6.67
CA LEU A 838 41.22 21.31 7.91
C LEU A 838 41.86 19.90 7.84
N GLY A 839 41.54 19.11 6.81
CA GLY A 839 42.11 17.77 6.60
C GLY A 839 41.95 16.84 7.80
N ASP A 840 42.99 16.07 8.11
CA ASP A 840 43.00 15.05 9.19
C ASP A 840 42.87 15.62 10.62
N ARG A 841 42.80 16.95 10.76
CA ARG A 841 42.61 17.65 12.04
C ARG A 841 41.17 17.59 12.54
N VAL A 842 40.20 17.30 11.68
CA VAL A 842 38.79 17.13 12.06
C VAL A 842 38.32 15.74 11.66
N ARG A 843 37.86 14.97 12.63
CA ARG A 843 37.45 13.57 12.45
C ARG A 843 35.98 13.41 12.82
N PHE A 844 35.15 13.08 11.84
CA PHE A 844 33.75 12.71 12.05
C PHE A 844 33.66 11.22 12.33
N THR A 845 33.17 10.84 13.50
CA THR A 845 33.08 9.42 13.90
C THR A 845 31.75 8.77 13.53
N GLY A 846 30.75 9.56 13.15
CA GLY A 846 29.37 9.11 13.02
C GLY A 846 28.74 8.79 14.38
N PHE A 847 27.73 7.93 14.39
CA PHE A 847 27.10 7.44 15.63
C PHE A 847 28.08 6.55 16.40
N ILE A 848 28.27 6.83 17.69
CA ILE A 848 29.16 6.08 18.58
C ILE A 848 28.37 5.49 19.75
N ASP A 849 28.73 4.29 20.17
CA ASP A 849 28.15 3.64 21.36
C ASP A 849 28.63 4.31 22.66
N ASP A 850 27.99 3.97 23.78
CA ASP A 850 28.30 4.58 25.08
C ASP A 850 29.73 4.29 25.56
N GLY A 851 30.29 3.11 25.24
CA GLY A 851 31.67 2.75 25.58
C GLY A 851 32.70 3.59 24.82
N THR A 852 32.50 3.76 23.51
CA THR A 852 33.31 4.61 22.64
C THR A 852 33.19 6.07 23.05
N LYS A 853 31.97 6.53 23.36
CA LYS A 853 31.72 7.89 23.86
C LYS A 853 32.44 8.16 25.18
N ALA A 854 32.37 7.24 26.13
CA ALA A 854 33.08 7.34 27.41
C ALA A 854 34.61 7.39 27.21
N ALA A 855 35.15 6.54 26.34
CA ALA A 855 36.57 6.56 25.98
C ALA A 855 36.97 7.88 25.28
N LEU A 856 36.10 8.43 24.44
CA LEU A 856 36.35 9.70 23.75
C LEU A 856 36.38 10.88 24.73
N TYR A 857 35.45 10.95 25.68
CA TYR A 857 35.51 11.95 26.75
C TYR A 857 36.77 11.79 27.61
N ARG A 858 37.21 10.57 27.90
CA ARG A 858 38.47 10.30 28.62
C ARG A 858 39.71 10.74 27.83
N ALA A 859 39.71 10.58 26.50
CA ALA A 859 40.81 10.99 25.64
C ALA A 859 40.91 12.52 25.48
N ALA A 860 39.77 13.21 25.58
CA ALA A 860 39.65 14.63 25.32
C ALA A 860 40.40 15.49 26.36
N ASP A 861 41.08 16.52 25.87
CA ASP A 861 41.64 17.60 26.69
C ASP A 861 40.59 18.69 26.93
N VAL A 862 39.66 18.89 25.98
CA VAL A 862 38.51 19.79 26.13
C VAL A 862 37.29 19.23 25.39
N CYS A 863 36.15 19.17 26.07
CA CYS A 863 34.84 18.97 25.45
C CYS A 863 34.20 20.32 25.12
N VAL A 864 33.78 20.50 23.88
CA VAL A 864 33.24 21.75 23.36
C VAL A 864 31.76 21.59 23.02
N ILE A 865 30.92 22.44 23.59
CA ILE A 865 29.46 22.43 23.39
C ILE A 865 29.02 23.82 22.92
N PRO A 866 29.20 24.14 21.63
CA PRO A 866 29.06 25.49 21.08
C PRO A 866 27.60 25.84 20.71
N SER A 867 26.62 25.22 21.37
CA SER A 867 25.19 25.34 21.04
C SER A 867 24.73 26.80 20.94
N LEU A 868 23.87 27.09 19.98
CA LEU A 868 23.14 28.35 19.86
C LEU A 868 21.86 28.33 20.73
N TYR A 869 21.23 27.17 20.80
CA TYR A 869 20.10 26.88 21.68
C TYR A 869 20.30 25.54 22.38
N GLU A 870 20.28 25.53 23.71
CA GLU A 870 20.42 24.32 24.51
C GLU A 870 19.53 24.40 25.77
N PRO A 871 18.38 23.71 25.79
CA PRO A 871 17.48 23.68 26.94
C PRO A 871 18.14 23.25 28.25
N PHE A 872 19.11 22.33 28.17
CA PHE A 872 19.83 21.80 29.33
C PHE A 872 21.26 21.34 28.99
N GLY A 873 21.43 20.38 28.07
CA GLY A 873 22.75 19.89 27.65
C GLY A 873 23.29 18.70 28.47
N ILE A 874 22.64 17.53 28.38
CA ILE A 874 23.06 16.28 29.07
C ILE A 874 24.52 15.89 28.73
N VAL A 875 24.94 16.13 27.49
CA VAL A 875 26.33 15.91 27.01
C VAL A 875 27.37 16.59 27.89
N ALA A 876 27.07 17.77 28.44
CA ALA A 876 27.97 18.45 29.37
C ALA A 876 28.13 17.66 30.66
N LEU A 877 27.05 17.13 31.22
CA LEU A 877 27.11 16.29 32.43
C LEU A 877 27.87 15.00 32.16
N GLU A 878 27.72 14.39 30.98
CA GLU A 878 28.49 13.20 30.58
C GLU A 878 29.99 13.51 30.51
N ALA A 879 30.37 14.63 29.89
CA ALA A 879 31.78 15.06 29.82
C ALA A 879 32.35 15.34 31.22
N MET A 880 31.61 16.07 32.05
CA MET A 880 31.98 16.39 33.44
C MET A 880 32.11 15.12 34.29
N LYS A 881 31.25 14.10 34.10
CA LYS A 881 31.32 12.80 34.78
C LYS A 881 32.65 12.11 34.50
N HIS A 882 33.15 12.20 33.27
CA HIS A 882 34.42 11.61 32.86
C HIS A 882 35.65 12.47 33.16
N GLY A 883 35.49 13.57 33.91
CA GLY A 883 36.60 14.47 34.26
C GLY A 883 37.16 15.24 33.06
N CYS A 884 36.36 15.42 32.01
CA CYS A 884 36.75 16.20 30.84
C CYS A 884 36.47 17.70 31.08
N PRO A 885 37.46 18.61 30.90
CA PRO A 885 37.23 20.04 30.95
C PRO A 885 36.22 20.49 29.88
N VAL A 886 35.29 21.38 30.24
CA VAL A 886 34.21 21.80 29.32
C VAL A 886 34.31 23.27 28.94
N VAL A 887 34.12 23.55 27.65
CA VAL A 887 33.84 24.89 27.11
C VAL A 887 32.45 24.85 26.49
N LEU A 888 31.52 25.60 27.05
CA LEU A 888 30.12 25.58 26.64
C LEU A 888 29.62 26.97 26.27
N SER A 889 28.59 27.06 25.44
CA SER A 889 27.95 28.34 25.13
C SER A 889 27.15 28.88 26.32
N ASP A 890 27.19 30.19 26.54
CA ASP A 890 26.37 30.91 27.53
C ASP A 890 24.92 31.08 27.04
N THR A 891 24.22 29.96 26.86
CA THR A 891 22.83 29.92 26.37
C THR A 891 21.99 28.91 27.16
N GLY A 892 20.68 29.19 27.27
CA GLY A 892 19.69 28.28 27.84
C GLY A 892 20.08 27.68 29.20
N GLY A 893 19.74 26.41 29.41
CA GLY A 893 20.09 25.67 30.63
C GLY A 893 21.56 25.23 30.68
N LEU A 894 22.25 25.23 29.53
CA LEU A 894 23.66 24.89 29.44
C LEU A 894 24.53 25.87 30.25
N ALA A 895 24.16 27.15 30.24
CA ALA A 895 24.79 28.19 31.04
C ALA A 895 24.69 27.96 32.55
N GLU A 896 23.70 27.21 33.04
CA GLU A 896 23.52 26.94 34.48
C GLU A 896 24.45 25.83 34.99
N LEU A 897 24.97 24.99 34.08
CA LEU A 897 25.76 23.81 34.44
C LEU A 897 27.14 24.16 35.00
N VAL A 898 27.72 25.30 34.59
CA VAL A 898 29.05 25.76 35.03
C VAL A 898 29.02 27.22 35.46
N GLU A 899 29.88 27.58 36.40
CA GLU A 899 30.29 28.93 36.74
C GLU A 899 31.58 29.27 35.96
N HIS A 900 31.52 30.36 35.19
CA HIS A 900 32.58 30.73 34.25
C HIS A 900 33.93 30.91 34.95
N GLY A 901 34.95 30.17 34.51
CA GLY A 901 36.30 30.22 35.06
C GLY A 901 36.49 29.43 36.36
N VAL A 902 35.44 28.80 36.88
CA VAL A 902 35.51 28.00 38.12
C VAL A 902 35.46 26.52 37.78
N ASP A 903 34.36 26.01 37.24
CA ASP A 903 34.15 24.58 36.92
C ASP A 903 33.98 24.35 35.40
N GLY A 904 34.21 25.38 34.59
CA GLY A 904 34.25 25.32 33.14
C GLY A 904 34.30 26.73 32.53
N TYR A 905 34.40 26.83 31.21
CA TYR A 905 34.28 28.12 30.51
C TYR A 905 32.95 28.27 29.79
N LYS A 906 32.47 29.51 29.80
CA LYS A 906 31.32 29.95 29.00
C LYS A 906 31.79 30.83 27.86
N ALA A 907 31.51 30.44 26.63
CA ALA A 907 31.74 31.24 25.44
C ALA A 907 30.44 31.93 25.00
N LEU A 908 30.56 33.10 24.35
CA LEU A 908 29.40 33.77 23.79
C LEU A 908 28.79 32.93 22.65
N PRO A 909 27.47 32.64 22.66
CA PRO A 909 26.84 31.81 21.62
C PRO A 909 27.08 32.36 20.21
N GLY A 910 27.56 31.51 19.29
CA GLY A 910 27.87 31.88 17.91
C GLY A 910 29.11 32.75 17.72
N HIS A 911 29.84 33.10 18.78
CA HIS A 911 31.00 33.99 18.70
C HIS A 911 32.32 33.20 18.58
N VAL A 912 32.83 33.10 17.35
CA VAL A 912 34.02 32.31 16.99
C VAL A 912 35.24 32.67 17.85
N GLU A 913 35.52 33.97 18.04
CA GLU A 913 36.72 34.41 18.78
C GLU A 913 36.65 34.08 20.28
N SER A 914 35.48 34.20 20.91
CA SER A 914 35.27 33.86 22.32
C SER A 914 35.46 32.37 22.54
N LEU A 915 34.90 31.55 21.63
CA LEU A 915 35.05 30.10 21.65
C LEU A 915 36.53 29.69 21.49
N ALA A 916 37.22 30.24 20.49
CA ALA A 916 38.62 29.94 20.22
C ALA A 916 39.54 30.35 21.40
N TRP A 917 39.27 31.49 22.04
CA TRP A 917 40.06 31.97 23.16
C TRP A 917 39.97 31.04 24.37
N HIS A 918 38.75 30.64 24.78
CA HIS A 918 38.56 29.75 25.94
C HIS A 918 39.12 28.34 25.69
N ILE A 919 38.97 27.81 24.47
CA ILE A 919 39.59 26.53 24.09
C ILE A 919 41.12 26.66 24.14
N GLY A 920 41.67 27.71 23.52
CA GLY A 920 43.11 27.94 23.47
C GLY A 920 43.73 28.17 24.85
N ASP A 921 42.99 28.72 25.81
CA ASP A 921 43.46 28.89 27.19
C ASP A 921 43.57 27.55 27.94
N LEU A 922 42.53 26.71 27.87
CA LEU A 922 42.56 25.37 28.48
C LEU A 922 43.63 24.47 27.86
N LEU A 923 43.83 24.56 26.53
CA LEU A 923 44.91 23.86 25.88
C LEU A 923 46.28 24.36 26.39
N ARG A 924 46.51 25.67 26.54
CA ARG A 924 47.80 26.17 27.04
C ARG A 924 48.03 25.88 28.52
N GLN A 925 46.97 25.70 29.30
CA GLN A 925 47.02 25.49 30.75
C GLN A 925 46.28 24.18 31.18
N PRO A 926 46.83 22.99 30.89
CA PRO A 926 46.14 21.72 31.19
C PRO A 926 45.79 21.53 32.68
N GLU A 927 46.62 22.03 33.59
CA GLU A 927 46.36 21.93 35.04
C GLU A 927 45.15 22.78 35.47
N LEU A 928 44.92 23.92 34.80
CA LEU A 928 43.70 24.71 35.02
C LEU A 928 42.47 23.90 34.58
N GLY A 929 42.53 23.27 33.41
CA GLY A 929 41.49 22.39 32.90
C GLY A 929 41.17 21.24 33.86
N ARG A 930 42.19 20.54 34.37
CA ARG A 930 42.01 19.46 35.35
C ARG A 930 41.33 19.96 36.63
N SER A 931 41.77 21.09 37.17
CA SER A 931 41.18 21.69 38.36
C SER A 931 39.71 22.08 38.16
N MET A 932 39.36 22.60 36.98
CA MET A 932 37.96 22.89 36.61
C MET A 932 37.14 21.61 36.51
N ALA A 933 37.66 20.58 35.85
CA ALA A 933 36.98 19.29 35.68
C ALA A 933 36.72 18.58 37.02
N GLU A 934 37.66 18.65 37.96
CA GLU A 934 37.46 18.13 39.33
C GLU A 934 36.33 18.85 40.06
N ARG A 935 36.29 20.19 39.99
CA ARG A 935 35.20 20.98 40.58
C ARG A 935 33.85 20.69 39.93
N ALA A 936 33.83 20.57 38.60
CA ALA A 936 32.66 20.14 37.84
C ALA A 936 32.13 18.78 38.29
N ARG A 937 33.02 17.79 38.46
CA ARG A 937 32.65 16.45 38.92
C ARG A 937 32.04 16.47 40.33
N LEU A 938 32.61 17.24 41.26
CA LEU A 938 32.06 17.42 42.62
C LEU A 938 30.68 18.10 42.60
N LYS A 939 30.43 19.01 41.65
CA LYS A 939 29.13 19.64 41.47
C LYS A 939 28.08 18.67 40.97
N LEU A 940 28.44 17.73 40.09
CA LEU A 940 27.53 16.66 39.64
C LEU A 940 27.00 15.84 40.82
N GLU A 941 27.90 15.39 41.70
CA GLU A 941 27.56 14.60 42.89
C GLU A 941 26.54 15.30 43.80
N ARG A 942 26.63 16.63 43.92
CA ARG A 942 25.76 17.42 44.79
C ARG A 942 24.44 17.82 44.17
N HIS A 943 24.43 18.13 42.87
CA HIS A 943 23.30 18.83 42.23
C HIS A 943 22.62 18.02 41.12
N TYR A 944 23.32 17.09 40.47
CA TYR A 944 22.84 16.39 39.27
C TYR A 944 22.83 14.86 39.43
N ALA A 945 22.97 14.37 40.67
CA ALA A 945 22.75 12.96 41.00
C ALA A 945 21.30 12.57 40.69
N LEU A 946 21.14 11.56 39.85
CA LEU A 946 19.86 11.14 39.29
C LEU A 946 18.89 10.64 40.36
N GLU A 947 19.41 9.98 41.40
CA GLU A 947 18.66 9.45 42.53
C GLU A 947 17.93 10.56 43.30
N ARG A 948 18.60 11.71 43.48
CA ARG A 948 18.03 12.86 44.16
C ARG A 948 16.91 13.50 43.33
N ILE A 949 17.13 13.62 42.02
CA ILE A 949 16.15 14.19 41.08
C ILE A 949 14.91 13.30 41.00
N ALA A 950 15.10 11.99 40.83
CA ALA A 950 14.01 11.01 40.81
C ALA A 950 13.21 11.03 42.11
N GLY A 951 13.86 11.14 43.27
CA GLY A 951 13.17 11.25 44.56
C GLY A 951 12.25 12.47 44.64
N ALA A 952 12.73 13.64 44.19
CA ALA A 952 11.91 14.86 44.18
C ALA A 952 10.73 14.79 43.18
N VAL A 953 10.92 14.12 42.04
CA VAL A 953 9.84 13.83 41.08
C VAL A 953 8.81 12.87 41.69
N ALA A 954 9.25 11.82 42.38
CA ALA A 954 8.39 10.85 43.05
C ALA A 954 7.52 11.50 44.13
N GLU A 955 8.07 12.45 44.90
CA GLU A 955 7.31 13.24 45.87
C GLU A 955 6.16 14.01 45.20
N GLN A 956 6.42 14.62 44.04
CA GLN A 956 5.39 15.32 43.28
C GLN A 956 4.31 14.36 42.76
N TYR A 957 4.67 13.16 42.29
CA TYR A 957 3.67 12.15 41.92
C TYR A 957 2.78 11.76 43.11
N GLN A 958 3.38 11.49 44.27
CA GLN A 958 2.64 11.11 45.47
C GLN A 958 1.68 12.22 45.93
N GLU A 959 2.14 13.47 45.90
CA GLU A 959 1.32 14.64 46.24
C GLU A 959 0.08 14.72 45.33
N ARG A 960 0.28 14.59 44.02
CA ARG A 960 -0.82 14.66 43.03
C ARG A 960 -1.80 13.51 43.18
N ILE A 961 -1.31 12.29 43.34
CA ILE A 961 -2.14 11.10 43.54
C ILE A 961 -2.99 11.23 44.82
N ARG A 962 -2.42 11.73 45.92
CA ARG A 962 -3.15 11.95 47.19
C ARG A 962 -4.18 13.07 47.13
N SER A 963 -3.92 14.11 46.33
CA SER A 963 -4.81 15.27 46.19
C SER A 963 -6.06 15.00 45.35
N ARG A 964 -6.15 13.83 44.71
CA ARG A 964 -7.27 13.41 43.89
C ARG A 964 -8.53 13.21 44.74
N LYS A 965 -9.54 14.06 44.54
CA LYS A 965 -10.89 13.78 45.07
C LYS A 965 -11.46 12.55 44.32
N PRO A 966 -12.08 11.59 45.01
CA PRO A 966 -12.81 10.51 44.34
C PRO A 966 -13.86 11.12 43.40
N PRO A 967 -14.09 10.54 42.20
CA PRO A 967 -15.19 10.99 41.36
C PRO A 967 -16.48 10.93 42.16
N ALA A 968 -17.27 12.01 42.11
CA ALA A 968 -18.59 12.02 42.70
C ALA A 968 -19.39 10.87 42.06
N SER A 969 -19.88 9.95 42.89
CA SER A 969 -20.74 8.85 42.49
C SER A 969 -22.04 9.42 41.91
N GLY A 970 -22.06 9.66 40.60
CA GLY A 970 -23.20 10.12 39.83
C GLY A 970 -24.11 8.94 39.48
N VAL A 971 -25.15 8.79 40.31
CA VAL A 971 -26.53 8.38 40.01
C VAL A 971 -26.73 7.40 38.85
N GLY A 972 -27.06 6.15 39.21
CA GLY A 972 -27.72 5.24 38.29
C GLY A 972 -29.12 5.72 37.92
N SER A 973 -29.40 5.72 36.62
CA SER A 973 -30.72 5.59 36.00
C SER A 973 -30.55 5.11 34.57
#